data_AF-A0A9P7SWF5-F1
#
_entry.id   AF-A0A9P7SWF5-F1
#
_cell.length_a   1.000
_cell.length_b   1.000
_cell.length_c   1.000
_cell.angle_alpha   90.00
_cell.angle_beta   90.00
_cell.angle_gamma   90.00
#
_symmetry.space_group_name_H-M   'P 1'
#
loop_
_entity.id
_entity.type
_entity.pdbx_description
1 polymer ?
#
loop_
_entity_poly.entity_id
_entity_poly.type
_entity_poly.pdbx_seq_one_letter_code
_entity_poly.pdbx_strand_id
1 'polypeptide(L)'
;MSTTQNGTDLQLQSAFQDGNWPAAMRLAQQRARTFNDQYFEIVKICAESQLDDPHAKFAAVAAVDRFVKEGTVVKDVDGIDLLEWATVELVSEEAFSETFGVLRVRAVKAAPRDKVAATRCLQSCLLHWDLNGAQQIAAIIDRSFSQDRDFMFWNIVITHMLALYAMLAQKQIERAAQLTEQAHASQAADGTPARGVKSEQEILLLYDIVETHGTAEDLCKLVNSPVFSPVAQFRMGRKELFQRMAAKYKRSQQWTALCDLCHDCLSETGQDGGLTLLACDWSVWRHFLEAAAHLKSSDEGVIPKVQDLLVKVAQAKSLKPIYKRNIILAKLSAAFTLEANDQDDVDNDNKPSSARLQELLLYVEEQKTSIACFSDIKEFAEKLDASGLKHLAYVYVPELAKTCEDSATSARVHLLSLKLRYLLTTCPVSRTQVAGRIPASKCVVCNSVFESASCHACLAKISSAALEAYKSATDEFTDDATVQGEVLPELALAVALCNMQMAFCARPGYYTAETECLKREFLVRALLVLEHQVFLTPKHSQICLVLVQLHLFLGSAHACREIWQELGVKRTIVDSLAPIFYDRLSTVAPVILDSSDDWGWDMAETLRGHFANSLLMRMPRRLIDAFEAGSYGSIIDMPRYTNNLRFGCTRAVSLVEEVRADRLLGEPCDEFLNDDRFVEVSDDIDLRDAVDYGSFPSWGSSASVPLYERLRLGPGIS
;
A
#
# COMPACT_ATOMS: atom_id res chain seq x y z
N MET A 1 2.99 -8.25 31.21
CA MET A 1 3.19 -9.10 32.41
C MET A 1 4.60 -9.66 32.38
N SER A 2 5.55 -8.95 32.98
CA SER A 2 6.92 -9.44 33.16
C SER A 2 6.92 -10.46 34.30
N THR A 3 7.31 -11.69 34.01
CA THR A 3 7.53 -12.71 35.03
C THR A 3 8.92 -12.51 35.60
N THR A 4 9.01 -12.28 36.91
CA THR A 4 10.20 -12.57 37.71
C THR A 4 10.79 -13.92 37.29
N GLN A 5 12.12 -14.05 37.20
CA GLN A 5 12.85 -15.24 36.75
C GLN A 5 12.12 -16.56 37.09
N ASN A 6 11.71 -17.32 36.07
CA ASN A 6 10.91 -18.54 36.24
C ASN A 6 11.69 -19.61 37.03
N GLY A 7 11.15 -20.02 38.19
CA GLY A 7 11.54 -21.25 38.87
C GLY A 7 12.40 -21.13 40.14
N THR A 8 12.68 -19.94 40.68
CA THR A 8 13.60 -19.79 41.84
C THR A 8 12.96 -19.35 43.17
N ASP A 9 11.78 -18.69 43.19
CA ASP A 9 11.11 -18.32 44.45
C ASP A 9 9.60 -18.03 44.34
N LEU A 10 8.76 -19.09 44.30
CA LEU A 10 7.29 -18.98 44.16
C LEU A 10 6.63 -17.97 45.11
N GLN A 11 7.11 -17.83 46.36
CA GLN A 11 6.53 -16.90 47.33
C GLN A 11 6.75 -15.43 46.94
N LEU A 12 7.96 -15.10 46.47
CA LEU A 12 8.27 -13.77 45.98
C LEU A 12 7.52 -13.47 44.67
N GLN A 13 7.46 -14.45 43.76
CA GLN A 13 6.73 -14.30 42.50
C GLN A 13 5.24 -14.05 42.73
N SER A 14 4.58 -14.83 43.59
CA SER A 14 3.17 -14.62 43.92
C SER A 14 2.94 -13.25 44.58
N ALA A 15 3.76 -12.86 45.56
CA ALA A 15 3.63 -11.55 46.19
C ALA A 15 3.78 -10.38 45.20
N PHE A 16 4.65 -10.53 44.20
CA PHE A 16 4.85 -9.55 43.14
C PHE A 16 3.68 -9.52 42.15
N GLN A 17 3.19 -10.68 41.72
CA GLN A 17 2.04 -10.80 40.81
C GLN A 17 0.72 -10.33 41.44
N ASP A 18 0.55 -10.56 42.74
CA ASP A 18 -0.63 -10.13 43.52
C ASP A 18 -0.60 -8.63 43.85
N GLY A 19 0.45 -7.89 43.45
CA GLY A 19 0.61 -6.47 43.76
C GLY A 19 0.86 -6.17 45.24
N ASN A 20 1.27 -7.18 46.03
CA ASN A 20 1.59 -7.01 47.45
C ASN A 20 3.04 -6.50 47.62
N TRP A 21 3.26 -5.25 47.21
CA TRP A 21 4.57 -4.60 47.17
C TRP A 21 5.33 -4.64 48.51
N PRO A 22 4.72 -4.37 49.68
CA PRO A 22 5.43 -4.45 50.96
C PRO A 22 5.92 -5.86 51.31
N ALA A 23 5.17 -6.91 50.94
CA ALA A 23 5.60 -8.29 51.11
C ALA A 23 6.72 -8.64 50.14
N ALA A 24 6.57 -8.27 48.86
CA ALA A 24 7.57 -8.48 47.82
C ALA A 24 8.92 -7.83 48.18
N MET A 25 8.93 -6.58 48.65
CA MET A 25 10.14 -5.88 49.10
C MET A 25 10.86 -6.61 50.23
N ARG A 26 10.12 -7.07 51.25
CA ARG A 26 10.69 -7.75 52.42
C ARG A 26 11.31 -9.08 52.04
N LEU A 27 10.61 -9.86 51.21
CA LEU A 27 11.08 -11.14 50.71
C LEU A 27 12.32 -10.93 49.82
N ALA A 28 12.28 -9.98 48.89
CA ALA A 28 13.41 -9.64 48.03
C ALA A 28 14.63 -9.20 48.84
N GLN A 29 14.45 -8.36 49.87
CA GLN A 29 15.55 -7.95 50.75
C GLN A 29 16.15 -9.12 51.54
N GLN A 30 15.33 -10.05 52.03
CA GLN A 30 15.80 -11.25 52.71
C GLN A 30 16.62 -12.13 51.75
N ARG A 31 16.16 -12.28 50.50
CA ARG A 31 16.85 -13.07 49.47
C ARG A 31 18.15 -12.43 49.03
N ALA A 32 18.16 -11.12 48.82
CA ALA A 32 19.39 -10.36 48.50
C ALA A 32 20.47 -10.58 49.57
N ARG A 33 20.12 -10.51 50.87
CA ARG A 33 21.06 -10.78 51.97
C ARG A 33 21.53 -12.23 52.05
N THR A 34 20.69 -13.17 51.60
CA THR A 34 20.96 -14.62 51.71
C THR A 34 21.84 -15.11 50.57
N PHE A 35 21.51 -14.71 49.34
CA PHE A 35 22.15 -15.18 48.12
C PHE A 35 23.21 -14.22 47.58
N ASN A 36 23.26 -12.98 48.08
CA ASN A 36 24.14 -11.92 47.61
C ASN A 36 24.07 -11.73 46.08
N ASP A 37 22.85 -11.82 45.55
CA ASP A 37 22.52 -11.73 44.14
C ASP A 37 21.87 -10.37 43.85
N GLN A 38 22.44 -9.67 42.87
CA GLN A 38 22.01 -8.36 42.41
C GLN A 38 20.56 -8.37 41.90
N TYR A 39 20.07 -9.49 41.36
CA TYR A 39 18.70 -9.61 40.89
C TYR A 39 17.67 -9.32 41.99
N PHE A 40 17.86 -9.87 43.20
CA PHE A 40 16.92 -9.65 44.31
C PHE A 40 16.97 -8.20 44.83
N GLU A 41 18.10 -7.51 44.71
CA GLU A 41 18.17 -6.07 45.01
C GLU A 41 17.34 -5.26 44.01
N ILE A 42 17.39 -5.63 42.73
CA ILE A 42 16.57 -5.02 41.68
C ILE A 42 15.08 -5.28 41.91
N VAL A 43 14.67 -6.51 42.23
CA VAL A 43 13.28 -6.83 42.56
C VAL A 43 12.77 -5.98 43.72
N LYS A 44 13.59 -5.77 44.74
CA LYS A 44 13.25 -4.88 45.86
C LYS A 44 13.02 -3.44 45.38
N ILE A 45 13.93 -2.89 44.58
CA ILE A 45 13.83 -1.52 44.04
C ILE A 45 12.56 -1.37 43.18
N CYS A 46 12.28 -2.34 42.31
CA CYS A 46 11.09 -2.32 41.47
C CYS A 46 9.81 -2.40 42.31
N ALA A 47 9.75 -3.27 43.33
CA ALA A 47 8.60 -3.31 44.25
C ALA A 47 8.44 -1.99 45.04
N GLU A 48 9.54 -1.35 45.45
CA GLU A 48 9.53 -0.04 46.12
C GLU A 48 8.95 1.05 45.21
N SER A 49 9.26 1.03 43.91
CA SER A 49 8.73 2.00 42.93
C SER A 49 7.22 1.95 42.72
N GLN A 50 6.57 0.86 43.14
CA GLN A 50 5.12 0.68 43.00
C GLN A 50 4.34 1.11 44.25
N LEU A 51 5.03 1.64 45.27
CA LEU A 51 4.36 2.21 46.43
C LEU A 51 3.74 3.58 46.10
N ASP A 52 2.69 3.95 46.82
CA ASP A 52 2.00 5.24 46.66
C ASP A 52 2.81 6.45 47.16
N ASP A 53 4.05 6.23 47.62
CA ASP A 53 4.94 7.30 48.06
C ASP A 53 5.64 7.98 46.85
N PRO A 54 5.54 9.32 46.70
CA PRO A 54 6.11 10.04 45.57
C PRO A 54 7.63 9.87 45.42
N HIS A 55 8.39 9.71 46.51
CA HIS A 55 9.84 9.51 46.43
C HIS A 55 10.17 8.07 46.02
N ALA A 56 9.44 7.10 46.57
CA ALA A 56 9.57 5.69 46.21
C ALA A 56 9.31 5.45 44.72
N LYS A 57 8.33 6.14 44.10
CA LYS A 57 8.05 6.06 42.65
C LYS A 57 9.28 6.27 41.76
N PHE A 58 10.20 7.15 42.15
CA PHE A 58 11.43 7.42 41.39
C PHE A 58 12.62 6.52 41.78
N ALA A 59 12.46 5.58 42.71
CA ALA A 59 13.55 4.71 43.18
C ALA A 59 14.17 3.88 42.04
N ALA A 60 13.34 3.36 41.13
CA ALA A 60 13.81 2.61 39.95
C ALA A 60 14.60 3.51 38.98
N VAL A 61 14.10 4.72 38.71
CA VAL A 61 14.78 5.72 37.86
C VAL A 61 16.15 6.09 38.45
N ALA A 62 16.20 6.38 39.75
CA ALA A 62 17.44 6.71 40.45
C ALA A 62 18.44 5.54 40.43
N ALA A 63 17.97 4.30 40.53
CA ALA A 63 18.81 3.12 40.43
C ALA A 63 19.41 2.96 39.03
N VAL A 64 18.62 3.16 37.97
CA VAL A 64 19.08 3.11 36.58
C VAL A 64 20.15 4.17 36.33
N ASP A 65 19.88 5.44 36.68
CA ASP A 65 20.84 6.54 36.54
C ASP A 65 22.16 6.25 37.27
N ARG A 66 22.07 5.73 38.51
CA ARG A 66 23.24 5.32 39.28
C ARG A 66 24.03 4.21 38.57
N PHE A 67 23.37 3.15 38.11
CA PHE A 67 24.05 2.04 37.42
C PHE A 67 24.73 2.49 36.13
N VAL A 68 24.12 3.42 35.40
CA VAL A 68 24.72 4.01 34.19
C VAL A 68 25.97 4.81 34.56
N LYS A 69 25.86 5.76 35.50
CA LYS A 69 26.95 6.66 35.93
C LYS A 69 28.13 5.94 36.57
N GLU A 70 27.87 4.96 37.42
CA GLU A 70 28.90 4.20 38.14
C GLU A 70 29.57 3.11 37.28
N GLY A 71 29.09 2.87 36.06
CA GLY A 71 29.64 1.82 35.21
C GLY A 71 29.22 0.41 35.64
N THR A 72 28.18 0.28 36.46
CA THR A 72 27.72 -1.02 37.00
C THR A 72 27.32 -1.97 35.87
N VAL A 73 27.70 -3.23 35.99
CA VAL A 73 27.30 -4.31 35.08
C VAL A 73 26.17 -5.10 35.74
N VAL A 74 24.95 -4.89 35.28
CA VAL A 74 23.80 -5.73 35.63
C VAL A 74 23.86 -6.97 34.74
N LYS A 75 24.25 -8.12 35.31
CA LYS A 75 24.48 -9.35 34.52
C LYS A 75 23.21 -10.05 34.10
N ASP A 76 22.16 -9.89 34.88
CA ASP A 76 20.89 -10.56 34.66
C ASP A 76 19.94 -9.70 33.82
N VAL A 77 19.50 -10.25 32.68
CA VAL A 77 18.61 -9.57 31.75
C VAL A 77 17.20 -9.45 32.33
N ASP A 78 16.75 -10.42 33.13
CA ASP A 78 15.44 -10.34 33.79
C ASP A 78 15.38 -9.14 34.77
N GLY A 79 16.48 -8.86 35.48
CA GLY A 79 16.63 -7.65 36.28
C GLY A 79 16.56 -6.34 35.45
N ILE A 80 17.20 -6.30 34.28
CA ILE A 80 17.11 -5.11 33.39
C ILE A 80 15.67 -4.92 32.90
N ASP A 81 15.02 -5.99 32.43
CA ASP A 81 13.63 -5.95 31.97
C ASP A 81 12.67 -5.51 33.08
N LEU A 82 12.94 -5.88 34.34
CA LEU A 82 12.15 -5.47 35.50
C LEU A 82 12.32 -3.99 35.83
N LEU A 83 13.52 -3.44 35.66
CA LEU A 83 13.76 -2.00 35.81
C LEU A 83 13.06 -1.21 34.71
N GLU A 84 13.13 -1.66 33.46
CA GLU A 84 12.46 -1.04 32.32
C GLU A 84 10.94 -0.99 32.53
N TRP A 85 10.35 -2.11 32.97
CA TRP A 85 8.93 -2.17 33.36
C TRP A 85 8.59 -1.17 34.47
N ALA A 86 9.43 -1.08 35.51
CA ALA A 86 9.19 -0.19 36.65
C ALA A 86 9.31 1.31 36.29
N THR A 87 9.91 1.66 35.16
CA THR A 87 10.16 3.04 34.74
C THR A 87 9.41 3.46 33.48
N VAL A 88 8.52 2.61 32.93
CA VAL A 88 7.94 2.81 31.59
C VAL A 88 7.20 4.14 31.40
N GLU A 89 6.56 4.67 32.46
CA GLU A 89 5.84 5.97 32.42
C GLU A 89 6.71 7.15 32.92
N LEU A 90 7.92 6.88 33.40
CA LEU A 90 8.77 7.86 34.08
C LEU A 90 10.01 8.26 33.28
N VAL A 91 10.46 7.39 32.39
CA VAL A 91 11.63 7.61 31.53
C VAL A 91 11.13 7.77 30.12
N SER A 92 11.42 8.92 29.51
CA SER A 92 11.12 9.17 28.10
C SER A 92 11.81 8.14 27.21
N GLU A 93 11.12 7.68 26.18
CA GLU A 93 11.65 6.75 25.17
C GLU A 93 13.00 7.22 24.59
N GLU A 94 13.17 8.53 24.39
CA GLU A 94 14.41 9.13 23.86
C GLU A 94 15.65 8.87 24.73
N ALA A 95 15.44 8.74 26.05
CA ALA A 95 16.51 8.49 27.02
C ALA A 95 16.95 7.01 27.06
N PHE A 96 16.27 6.11 26.34
CA PHE A 96 16.57 4.68 26.36
C PHE A 96 18.04 4.40 25.97
N SER A 97 18.53 5.06 24.92
CA SER A 97 19.89 4.84 24.40
C SER A 97 20.99 5.23 25.41
N GLU A 98 20.70 6.19 26.28
CA GLU A 98 21.62 6.68 27.33
C GLU A 98 21.47 5.90 28.65
N THR A 99 20.38 5.13 28.80
CA THR A 99 20.03 4.40 30.02
C THR A 99 20.06 2.89 29.81
N PHE A 100 18.92 2.29 29.46
CA PHE A 100 18.76 0.84 29.31
C PHE A 100 19.60 0.27 28.18
N GLY A 101 19.75 0.98 27.06
CA GLY A 101 20.64 0.60 25.96
C GLY A 101 22.07 0.37 26.45
N VAL A 102 22.59 1.29 27.28
CA VAL A 102 23.91 1.16 27.90
C VAL A 102 24.02 -0.08 28.80
N LEU A 103 23.02 -0.31 29.66
CA LEU A 103 23.01 -1.47 30.56
C LEU A 103 22.98 -2.79 29.79
N ARG A 104 22.15 -2.87 28.73
CA ARG A 104 22.03 -4.06 27.86
C ARG A 104 23.34 -4.35 27.14
N VAL A 105 24.00 -3.34 26.57
CA VAL A 105 25.31 -3.50 25.92
C VAL A 105 26.36 -4.02 26.93
N ARG A 106 26.38 -3.48 28.16
CA ARG A 106 27.29 -3.95 29.22
C ARG A 106 27.03 -5.39 29.62
N ALA A 107 25.76 -5.79 29.76
CA ALA A 107 25.37 -7.16 30.07
C ALA A 107 25.90 -8.15 29.02
N VAL A 108 25.70 -7.85 27.73
CA VAL A 108 26.21 -8.70 26.64
C VAL A 108 27.74 -8.73 26.59
N LYS A 109 28.41 -7.60 26.82
CA LYS A 109 29.89 -7.57 26.90
C LYS A 109 30.44 -8.42 28.04
N ALA A 110 29.71 -8.52 29.16
CA ALA A 110 30.11 -9.34 30.30
C ALA A 110 29.89 -10.84 30.06
N ALA A 111 28.89 -11.22 29.26
CA ALA A 111 28.56 -12.62 28.94
C ALA A 111 28.34 -12.84 27.42
N PRO A 112 29.36 -12.66 26.56
CA PRO A 112 29.19 -12.65 25.11
C PRO A 112 28.80 -14.01 24.50
N ARG A 113 28.94 -15.10 25.27
CA ARG A 113 28.57 -16.46 24.86
C ARG A 113 27.16 -16.87 25.29
N ASP A 114 26.43 -16.01 26.00
CA ASP A 114 25.03 -16.25 26.32
C ASP A 114 24.15 -15.79 25.15
N LYS A 115 23.78 -16.74 24.29
CA LYS A 115 22.98 -16.47 23.08
C LYS A 115 21.61 -15.88 23.45
N VAL A 116 20.98 -16.38 24.52
CA VAL A 116 19.61 -15.98 24.89
C VAL A 116 19.61 -14.56 25.45
N ALA A 117 20.53 -14.26 26.37
CA ALA A 117 20.67 -12.91 26.91
C ALA A 117 21.03 -11.90 25.82
N ALA A 118 21.97 -12.25 24.93
CA ALA A 118 22.40 -11.35 23.86
C ALA A 118 21.28 -11.05 22.86
N THR A 119 20.51 -12.06 22.44
CA THR A 119 19.36 -11.85 21.54
C THR A 119 18.27 -11.02 22.21
N ARG A 120 17.91 -11.27 23.48
CA ARG A 120 16.92 -10.46 24.21
C ARG A 120 17.34 -9.00 24.33
N CYS A 121 18.62 -8.74 24.66
CA CYS A 121 19.16 -7.39 24.70
C CYS A 121 19.14 -6.71 23.33
N LEU A 122 19.48 -7.44 22.26
CA LEU A 122 19.40 -6.93 20.89
C LEU A 122 17.96 -6.56 20.51
N GLN A 123 17.00 -7.45 20.80
CA GLN A 123 15.59 -7.24 20.52
C GLN A 123 15.07 -5.98 21.20
N SER A 124 15.36 -5.78 22.48
CA SER A 124 14.92 -4.56 23.19
C SER A 124 15.55 -3.29 22.60
N CYS A 125 16.87 -3.29 22.30
CA CYS A 125 17.50 -2.14 21.62
C CYS A 125 16.85 -1.83 20.26
N LEU A 126 16.49 -2.85 19.47
CA LEU A 126 15.81 -2.65 18.18
C LEU A 126 14.39 -2.09 18.34
N LEU A 127 13.64 -2.54 19.34
CA LEU A 127 12.27 -2.09 19.58
C LEU A 127 12.18 -0.63 20.03
N HIS A 128 13.19 -0.15 20.77
CA HIS A 128 13.35 1.24 21.18
C HIS A 128 14.17 2.07 20.18
N TRP A 129 14.50 1.49 19.02
CA TRP A 129 15.29 2.13 17.96
C TRP A 129 16.68 2.64 18.39
N ASP A 130 17.29 2.05 19.43
CA ASP A 130 18.69 2.26 19.80
C ASP A 130 19.63 1.49 18.86
N LEU A 131 19.81 2.04 17.65
CA LEU A 131 20.68 1.45 16.63
C LEU A 131 22.15 1.39 17.05
N ASN A 132 22.61 2.30 17.91
CA ASN A 132 23.99 2.30 18.42
C ASN A 132 24.24 1.11 19.35
N GLY A 133 23.35 0.88 20.31
CA GLY A 133 23.41 -0.28 21.19
C GLY A 133 23.20 -1.59 20.41
N ALA A 134 22.21 -1.62 19.52
CA ALA A 134 21.91 -2.77 18.68
C ALA A 134 23.12 -3.16 17.80
N GLN A 135 23.81 -2.21 17.17
CA GLN A 135 24.98 -2.49 16.33
C GLN A 135 26.14 -3.09 17.15
N GLN A 136 26.41 -2.55 18.33
CA GLN A 136 27.45 -3.08 19.22
C GLN A 136 27.14 -4.53 19.63
N ILE A 137 25.90 -4.80 20.02
CA ILE A 137 25.45 -6.14 20.41
C ILE A 137 25.53 -7.09 19.22
N ALA A 138 25.01 -6.71 18.04
CA ALA A 138 25.04 -7.53 16.83
C ALA A 138 26.48 -7.89 16.41
N ALA A 139 27.42 -6.95 16.51
CA ALA A 139 28.83 -7.20 16.23
C ALA A 139 29.48 -8.18 17.23
N ILE A 140 29.09 -8.15 18.50
CA ILE A 140 29.55 -9.12 19.52
C ILE A 140 28.97 -10.50 19.23
N ILE A 141 27.68 -10.59 18.88
CA ILE A 141 26.99 -11.83 18.57
C ILE A 141 27.60 -12.51 17.33
N ASP A 142 27.77 -11.79 16.21
CA ASP A 142 28.39 -12.32 14.99
C ASP A 142 29.81 -12.86 15.27
N ARG A 143 30.59 -12.17 16.10
CA ARG A 143 31.92 -12.65 16.50
C ARG A 143 31.87 -13.90 17.38
N SER A 144 30.93 -13.94 18.33
CA SER A 144 30.83 -15.01 19.34
C SER A 144 30.21 -16.28 18.78
N PHE A 145 29.37 -16.15 17.76
CA PHE A 145 28.66 -17.24 17.08
C PHE A 145 28.94 -17.21 15.57
N SER A 146 30.21 -17.19 15.18
CA SER A 146 30.64 -16.99 13.78
C SER A 146 30.16 -18.04 12.76
N GLN A 147 29.68 -19.19 13.25
CA GLN A 147 29.08 -20.26 12.45
C GLN A 147 27.61 -19.99 12.12
N ASP A 148 26.96 -19.14 12.91
CA ASP A 148 25.56 -18.76 12.74
C ASP A 148 25.50 -17.59 11.75
N ARG A 149 24.99 -17.90 10.57
CA ARG A 149 24.98 -17.00 9.43
C ARG A 149 24.01 -15.84 9.61
N ASP A 150 22.91 -16.07 10.31
CA ASP A 150 21.84 -15.08 10.44
C ASP A 150 22.36 -13.86 11.20
N PHE A 151 23.16 -14.10 12.24
CA PHE A 151 23.82 -13.04 13.01
C PHE A 151 24.79 -12.18 12.20
N MET A 152 25.45 -12.74 11.18
CA MET A 152 26.23 -11.93 10.26
C MET A 152 25.34 -10.94 9.50
N PHE A 153 24.21 -11.39 8.95
CA PHE A 153 23.32 -10.52 8.20
C PHE A 153 22.54 -9.55 9.09
N TRP A 154 22.21 -9.94 10.32
CA TRP A 154 21.67 -9.03 11.32
C TRP A 154 22.65 -7.89 11.60
N ASN A 155 23.93 -8.21 11.79
CA ASN A 155 24.98 -7.20 11.96
C ASN A 155 25.09 -6.29 10.73
N ILE A 156 25.06 -6.85 9.51
CA ILE A 156 25.12 -6.07 8.26
C ILE A 156 23.93 -5.11 8.15
N VAL A 157 22.69 -5.58 8.29
CA VAL A 157 21.50 -4.74 8.12
C VAL A 157 21.40 -3.66 9.20
N ILE A 158 21.76 -3.97 10.46
CA ILE A 158 21.79 -2.98 11.54
C ILE A 158 22.87 -1.93 11.30
N THR A 159 24.07 -2.36 10.86
CA THR A 159 25.16 -1.45 10.49
C THR A 159 24.76 -0.54 9.33
N HIS A 160 24.00 -1.06 8.36
CA HIS A 160 23.44 -0.29 7.26
C HIS A 160 22.41 0.75 7.75
N MET A 161 21.45 0.35 8.58
CA MET A 161 20.43 1.24 9.15
C MET A 161 21.02 2.37 10.00
N LEU A 162 22.15 2.13 10.67
CA LEU A 162 22.82 3.13 11.50
C LEU A 162 23.49 4.26 10.68
N ALA A 163 23.64 4.11 9.35
CA ALA A 163 24.21 5.04 8.36
C ALA A 163 25.65 5.55 8.60
N LEU A 164 26.01 5.88 9.85
CA LEU A 164 27.33 6.31 10.29
C LEU A 164 28.44 5.27 9.99
N TYR A 165 28.07 4.00 9.84
CA TYR A 165 28.95 2.90 9.46
C TYR A 165 28.66 2.35 8.05
N ALA A 166 28.08 3.16 7.17
CA ALA A 166 27.79 2.86 5.77
C ALA A 166 28.86 2.02 5.05
N MET A 167 30.11 2.51 5.08
CA MET A 167 31.24 1.84 4.42
C MET A 167 31.58 0.47 5.01
N LEU A 168 31.29 0.25 6.29
CA LEU A 168 31.49 -1.05 6.93
C LEU A 168 30.45 -2.05 6.43
N ALA A 169 29.17 -1.66 6.42
CA ALA A 169 28.09 -2.50 5.90
C ALA A 169 28.35 -2.91 4.44
N GLN A 170 28.76 -1.95 3.60
CA GLN A 170 29.14 -2.20 2.21
C GLN A 170 30.26 -3.24 2.11
N LYS A 171 31.39 -3.04 2.81
CA LYS A 171 32.52 -3.99 2.76
C LYS A 171 32.13 -5.39 3.25
N GLN A 172 31.28 -5.49 4.27
CA GLN A 172 30.83 -6.78 4.80
C GLN A 172 29.98 -7.54 3.77
N ILE A 173 29.00 -6.87 3.15
CA ILE A 173 28.10 -7.53 2.18
C ILE A 173 28.81 -7.83 0.86
N GLU A 174 29.71 -6.96 0.40
CA GLU A 174 30.53 -7.20 -0.81
C GLU A 174 31.45 -8.41 -0.62
N ARG A 175 32.04 -8.57 0.57
CA ARG A 175 32.85 -9.76 0.87
C ARG A 175 32.00 -11.04 0.83
N ALA A 176 30.77 -10.99 1.33
CA ALA A 176 29.84 -12.12 1.25
C ALA A 176 29.43 -12.42 -0.20
N ALA A 177 29.23 -11.39 -1.03
CA ALA A 177 28.92 -11.52 -2.45
C ALA A 177 30.09 -12.17 -3.23
N GLN A 178 31.32 -11.71 -3.00
CA GLN A 178 32.54 -12.25 -3.61
C GLN A 178 32.72 -13.74 -3.32
N LEU A 179 32.44 -14.19 -2.09
CA LEU A 179 32.50 -15.61 -1.73
C LEU A 179 31.52 -16.45 -2.57
N THR A 180 30.30 -15.96 -2.77
CA THR A 180 29.29 -16.63 -3.60
C THR A 180 29.70 -16.70 -5.07
N GLU A 181 30.23 -15.62 -5.64
CA GLU A 181 30.70 -15.60 -7.03
C GLU A 181 31.89 -16.55 -7.25
N GLN A 182 32.85 -16.59 -6.33
CA GLN A 182 33.99 -17.50 -6.40
C GLN A 182 33.57 -18.97 -6.35
N ALA A 183 32.59 -19.31 -5.50
CA ALA A 183 32.03 -20.66 -5.43
C ALA A 183 31.26 -21.04 -6.70
N HIS A 184 30.51 -20.09 -7.28
CA HIS A 184 29.81 -20.29 -8.55
C HIS A 184 30.79 -20.54 -9.70
N ALA A 185 31.85 -19.72 -9.81
CA ALA A 185 32.88 -19.86 -10.83
C ALA A 185 33.65 -21.19 -10.73
N SER A 186 33.84 -21.69 -9.50
CA SER A 186 34.57 -22.94 -9.24
C SER A 186 33.70 -24.20 -9.34
N GLN A 187 32.40 -24.07 -9.63
CA GLN A 187 31.42 -25.17 -9.60
C GLN A 187 31.55 -26.06 -8.35
N ALA A 188 31.75 -25.43 -7.18
CA ALA A 188 32.09 -26.15 -5.95
C ALA A 188 31.03 -27.23 -5.62
N ALA A 189 31.47 -28.48 -5.46
CA ALA A 189 30.61 -29.64 -5.20
C ALA A 189 29.79 -29.51 -3.89
N ASP A 190 30.25 -28.70 -2.94
CA ASP A 190 29.64 -28.48 -1.62
C ASP A 190 28.62 -27.31 -1.57
N GLY A 191 28.31 -26.67 -2.71
CA GLY A 191 27.33 -25.58 -2.80
C GLY A 191 27.82 -24.21 -2.32
N THR A 192 26.89 -23.26 -2.10
CA THR A 192 27.22 -21.85 -1.77
C THR A 192 27.87 -21.71 -0.38
N PRO A 193 28.93 -20.89 -0.21
CA PRO A 193 29.68 -20.79 1.06
C PRO A 193 28.80 -20.41 2.25
N ALA A 194 29.14 -20.91 3.45
CA ALA A 194 28.37 -20.66 4.67
C ALA A 194 28.10 -19.16 4.92
N ARG A 195 29.11 -18.30 4.70
CA ARG A 195 29.02 -16.83 4.85
C ARG A 195 28.83 -16.09 3.53
N GLY A 196 28.39 -16.78 2.46
CA GLY A 196 28.03 -16.16 1.18
C GLY A 196 26.58 -15.67 1.15
N VAL A 197 26.28 -14.79 0.18
CA VAL A 197 24.90 -14.39 -0.19
C VAL A 197 24.20 -15.54 -0.92
N LYS A 198 22.96 -15.87 -0.53
CA LYS A 198 22.21 -17.05 -1.02
C LYS A 198 20.73 -16.76 -1.32
N SER A 199 20.03 -16.12 -0.40
CA SER A 199 18.59 -15.92 -0.49
C SER A 199 18.25 -14.68 -1.32
N GLU A 200 17.01 -14.60 -1.81
CA GLU A 200 16.53 -13.40 -2.52
C GLU A 200 16.63 -12.15 -1.64
N GLN A 201 16.25 -12.25 -0.36
CA GLN A 201 16.28 -11.13 0.58
C GLN A 201 17.69 -10.57 0.81
N GLU A 202 18.71 -11.42 0.81
CA GLU A 202 20.11 -10.97 0.97
C GLU A 202 20.66 -10.35 -0.30
N ILE A 203 20.20 -10.81 -1.47
CA ILE A 203 20.53 -10.17 -2.75
C ILE A 203 19.86 -8.79 -2.80
N LEU A 204 18.61 -8.67 -2.37
CA LEU A 204 17.93 -7.38 -2.26
C LEU A 204 18.66 -6.45 -1.28
N LEU A 205 19.11 -6.96 -0.12
CA LEU A 205 19.94 -6.21 0.83
C LEU A 205 21.28 -5.77 0.23
N LEU A 206 21.94 -6.65 -0.54
CA LEU A 206 23.17 -6.32 -1.27
C LEU A 206 22.95 -5.15 -2.24
N TYR A 207 21.89 -5.20 -3.04
CA TYR A 207 21.53 -4.09 -3.92
C TYR A 207 21.21 -2.82 -3.12
N ASP A 208 20.49 -2.94 -2.01
CA ASP A 208 20.14 -1.79 -1.18
C ASP A 208 21.37 -1.05 -0.62
N ILE A 209 22.31 -1.81 -0.08
CA ILE A 209 23.56 -1.27 0.46
C ILE A 209 24.42 -0.67 -0.66
N VAL A 210 24.59 -1.36 -1.80
CA VAL A 210 25.43 -0.87 -2.90
C VAL A 210 24.80 0.35 -3.58
N GLU A 211 23.48 0.42 -3.69
CA GLU A 211 22.81 1.61 -4.24
C GLU A 211 22.89 2.82 -3.32
N THR A 212 22.90 2.60 -2.00
CA THR A 212 22.94 3.69 -1.01
C THR A 212 24.36 4.20 -0.79
N HIS A 213 25.34 3.29 -0.75
CA HIS A 213 26.71 3.61 -0.28
C HIS A 213 27.81 3.36 -1.32
N GLY A 214 27.54 2.56 -2.35
CA GLY A 214 28.51 2.19 -3.38
C GLY A 214 28.62 3.18 -4.54
N THR A 215 29.51 2.87 -5.47
CA THR A 215 29.69 3.66 -6.70
C THR A 215 28.80 3.14 -7.84
N ALA A 216 28.63 3.94 -8.90
CA ALA A 216 27.94 3.49 -10.11
C ALA A 216 28.62 2.25 -10.73
N GLU A 217 29.95 2.16 -10.65
CA GLU A 217 30.71 1.00 -11.14
C GLU A 217 30.41 -0.27 -10.33
N ASP A 218 30.24 -0.15 -9.01
CA ASP A 218 29.92 -1.30 -8.15
C ASP A 218 28.54 -1.86 -8.46
N LEU A 219 27.57 -0.98 -8.74
CA LEU A 219 26.27 -1.41 -9.23
C LEU A 219 26.35 -2.06 -10.61
N CYS A 220 27.12 -1.50 -11.55
CA CYS A 220 27.31 -2.11 -12.86
C CYS A 220 27.93 -3.52 -12.76
N LYS A 221 28.85 -3.76 -11.81
CA LYS A 221 29.37 -5.11 -11.55
C LYS A 221 28.27 -6.06 -11.11
N LEU A 222 27.38 -5.64 -10.20
CA LEU A 222 26.25 -6.47 -9.75
C LEU A 222 25.25 -6.76 -10.88
N VAL A 223 24.91 -5.75 -11.68
CA VAL A 223 23.96 -5.90 -12.79
C VAL A 223 24.49 -6.87 -13.85
N ASN A 224 25.80 -6.92 -14.05
CA ASN A 224 26.46 -7.83 -14.98
C ASN A 224 26.89 -9.16 -14.34
N SER A 225 26.62 -9.37 -13.05
CA SER A 225 27.02 -10.59 -12.35
C SER A 225 26.25 -11.81 -12.89
N PRO A 226 26.91 -12.94 -13.15
CA PRO A 226 26.24 -14.17 -13.57
C PRO A 226 25.30 -14.73 -12.49
N VAL A 227 25.50 -14.33 -11.22
CA VAL A 227 24.70 -14.78 -10.08
C VAL A 227 23.70 -13.71 -9.66
N PHE A 228 24.13 -12.46 -9.52
CA PHE A 228 23.34 -11.39 -8.90
C PHE A 228 22.62 -10.48 -9.89
N SER A 229 22.78 -10.67 -11.20
CA SER A 229 22.10 -9.84 -12.18
C SER A 229 20.57 -9.96 -12.06
N PRO A 230 19.82 -8.89 -12.41
CA PRO A 230 18.36 -8.94 -12.43
C PRO A 230 17.82 -10.05 -13.33
N VAL A 231 18.48 -10.31 -14.46
CA VAL A 231 18.10 -11.39 -15.39
C VAL A 231 18.30 -12.77 -14.74
N ALA A 232 19.45 -13.01 -14.09
CA ALA A 232 19.70 -14.27 -13.40
C ALA A 232 18.67 -14.54 -12.29
N GLN A 233 18.33 -13.52 -11.50
CA GLN A 233 17.28 -13.64 -10.48
C GLN A 233 15.90 -13.85 -11.09
N PHE A 234 15.57 -13.12 -12.16
CA PHE A 234 14.28 -13.25 -12.85
C PHE A 234 14.06 -14.67 -13.40
N ARG A 235 15.11 -15.31 -13.94
CA ARG A 235 15.10 -16.71 -14.38
C ARG A 235 14.76 -17.70 -13.25
N MET A 236 15.07 -17.36 -12.01
CA MET A 236 14.71 -18.15 -10.82
C MET A 236 13.28 -17.86 -10.32
N GLY A 237 12.51 -17.02 -11.04
CA GLY A 237 11.17 -16.58 -10.64
C GLY A 237 11.16 -15.38 -9.68
N ARG A 238 12.32 -14.79 -9.39
CA ARG A 238 12.49 -13.67 -8.44
C ARG A 238 12.40 -12.34 -9.18
N LYS A 239 11.26 -11.65 -9.06
CA LYS A 239 10.92 -10.49 -9.90
C LYS A 239 11.28 -9.14 -9.29
N GLU A 240 11.46 -9.08 -7.99
CA GLU A 240 11.63 -7.82 -7.25
C GLU A 240 12.82 -7.01 -7.76
N LEU A 241 13.94 -7.68 -7.99
CA LEU A 241 15.16 -7.04 -8.46
C LEU A 241 15.01 -6.44 -9.88
N PHE A 242 14.29 -7.14 -10.76
CA PHE A 242 13.93 -6.60 -12.08
C PHE A 242 13.13 -5.32 -11.94
N GLN A 243 12.09 -5.30 -11.09
CA GLN A 243 11.23 -4.12 -10.90
C GLN A 243 12.03 -2.94 -10.35
N ARG A 244 12.90 -3.18 -9.37
CA ARG A 244 13.80 -2.18 -8.79
C ARG A 244 14.70 -1.53 -9.85
N MET A 245 15.36 -2.36 -10.67
CA MET A 245 16.25 -1.86 -11.73
C MET A 245 15.51 -1.19 -12.89
N ALA A 246 14.34 -1.72 -13.27
CA ALA A 246 13.50 -1.09 -14.30
C ALA A 246 13.06 0.32 -13.88
N ALA A 247 12.60 0.49 -12.63
CA ALA A 247 12.25 1.79 -12.07
C ALA A 247 13.45 2.76 -12.02
N LYS A 248 14.66 2.25 -11.74
CA LYS A 248 15.89 3.04 -11.76
C LYS A 248 16.28 3.51 -13.16
N TYR A 249 16.26 2.61 -14.15
CA TYR A 249 16.56 2.99 -15.53
C TYR A 249 15.53 3.97 -16.09
N LYS A 250 14.25 3.82 -15.74
CA LYS A 250 13.21 4.78 -16.10
C LYS A 250 13.47 6.16 -15.50
N ARG A 251 13.75 6.26 -14.19
CA ARG A 251 14.06 7.53 -13.52
C ARG A 251 15.31 8.22 -14.08
N SER A 252 16.31 7.44 -14.48
CA SER A 252 17.56 7.93 -15.07
C SER A 252 17.53 8.05 -16.60
N GLN A 253 16.37 7.81 -17.24
CA GLN A 253 16.18 7.85 -18.69
C GLN A 253 17.16 6.95 -19.48
N GLN A 254 17.62 5.86 -18.88
CA GLN A 254 18.50 4.87 -19.51
C GLN A 254 17.67 3.87 -20.33
N TRP A 255 17.06 4.34 -21.42
CA TRP A 255 16.10 3.57 -22.21
C TRP A 255 16.71 2.34 -22.89
N THR A 256 17.94 2.42 -23.39
CA THR A 256 18.65 1.27 -23.99
C THR A 256 18.85 0.16 -22.98
N ALA A 257 19.36 0.47 -21.79
CA ALA A 257 19.57 -0.51 -20.72
C ALA A 257 18.25 -1.16 -20.26
N LEU A 258 17.16 -0.38 -20.20
CA LEU A 258 15.83 -0.91 -19.88
C LEU A 258 15.31 -1.84 -20.98
N CYS A 259 15.48 -1.45 -22.25
CA CYS A 259 15.09 -2.23 -23.42
C CYS A 259 15.78 -3.59 -23.45
N ASP A 260 17.10 -3.60 -23.25
CA ASP A 260 17.91 -4.82 -23.21
C ASP A 260 17.57 -5.70 -22.02
N LEU A 261 17.42 -5.12 -20.82
CA LEU A 261 17.00 -5.87 -19.63
C LEU A 261 15.65 -6.57 -19.84
N CYS A 262 14.67 -5.87 -20.41
CA CYS A 262 13.35 -6.46 -20.67
C CYS A 262 13.43 -7.56 -21.74
N HIS A 263 14.18 -7.33 -22.81
CA HIS A 263 14.37 -8.32 -23.86
C HIS A 263 15.03 -9.60 -23.32
N ASP A 264 16.08 -9.47 -22.51
CA ASP A 264 16.81 -10.61 -21.95
C ASP A 264 15.93 -11.44 -21.00
N CYS A 265 15.04 -10.79 -20.26
CA CYS A 265 14.04 -11.47 -19.42
C CYS A 265 12.95 -12.17 -20.25
N LEU A 266 12.48 -11.56 -21.34
CA LEU A 266 11.37 -12.07 -22.16
C LEU A 266 11.78 -13.10 -23.21
N SER A 267 13.04 -13.10 -23.65
CA SER A 267 13.55 -13.98 -24.71
C SER A 267 14.01 -15.35 -24.22
N GLU A 268 13.93 -15.60 -22.90
CA GLU A 268 14.37 -16.83 -22.26
C GLU A 268 13.64 -18.08 -22.79
N THR A 269 14.42 -19.07 -23.22
CA THR A 269 13.92 -20.36 -23.70
C THR A 269 14.17 -21.48 -22.67
N GLY A 270 13.18 -22.33 -22.46
CA GLY A 270 13.28 -23.55 -21.67
C GLY A 270 14.09 -24.65 -22.36
N GLN A 271 14.20 -25.81 -21.70
CA GLN A 271 14.99 -26.97 -22.16
C GLN A 271 14.49 -27.58 -23.47
N ASP A 272 13.22 -27.36 -23.80
CA ASP A 272 12.55 -27.77 -25.04
C ASP A 272 12.75 -26.75 -26.19
N GLY A 273 13.48 -25.66 -25.94
CA GLY A 273 13.65 -24.55 -26.89
C GLY A 273 12.42 -23.63 -27.01
N GLY A 274 11.35 -23.90 -26.27
CA GLY A 274 10.16 -23.04 -26.18
C GLY A 274 10.37 -21.89 -25.20
N LEU A 275 9.63 -20.78 -25.35
CA LEU A 275 9.73 -19.67 -24.40
C LEU A 275 9.19 -20.05 -23.02
N THR A 276 9.83 -19.55 -21.97
CA THR A 276 9.37 -19.80 -20.59
C THR A 276 8.11 -19.00 -20.25
N LEU A 277 7.37 -19.40 -19.20
CA LEU A 277 6.21 -18.65 -18.71
C LEU A 277 6.55 -17.22 -18.28
N LEU A 278 7.83 -16.94 -17.98
CA LEU A 278 8.32 -15.62 -17.64
C LEU A 278 8.19 -14.63 -18.82
N ALA A 279 8.18 -15.12 -20.06
CA ALA A 279 7.95 -14.33 -21.26
C ALA A 279 6.53 -13.74 -21.37
N CYS A 280 5.61 -14.13 -20.47
CA CYS A 280 4.23 -13.67 -20.45
C CYS A 280 3.93 -12.64 -19.34
N ASP A 281 4.95 -12.06 -18.71
CA ASP A 281 4.77 -11.05 -17.66
C ASP A 281 4.40 -9.69 -18.25
N TRP A 282 3.18 -9.22 -17.96
CA TRP A 282 2.66 -7.95 -18.46
C TRP A 282 3.48 -6.73 -18.00
N SER A 283 4.01 -6.75 -16.78
CA SER A 283 4.79 -5.63 -16.28
C SER A 283 6.09 -5.48 -17.07
N VAL A 284 6.76 -6.58 -17.40
CA VAL A 284 7.97 -6.56 -18.23
C VAL A 284 7.66 -6.06 -19.64
N TRP A 285 6.58 -6.54 -20.27
CA TRP A 285 6.15 -6.06 -21.59
C TRP A 285 5.87 -4.56 -21.61
N ARG A 286 5.19 -4.03 -20.58
CA ARG A 286 4.91 -2.60 -20.47
C ARG A 286 6.19 -1.77 -20.40
N HIS A 287 7.19 -2.18 -19.61
CA HIS A 287 8.48 -1.50 -19.55
C HIS A 287 9.25 -1.63 -20.88
N PHE A 288 9.17 -2.78 -21.55
CA PHE A 288 9.82 -3.01 -22.83
C PHE A 288 9.26 -2.08 -23.91
N LEU A 289 7.94 -1.99 -24.00
CA LEU A 289 7.24 -1.14 -24.96
C LEU A 289 7.46 0.35 -24.69
N GLU A 290 7.48 0.76 -23.42
CA GLU A 290 7.81 2.13 -23.02
C GLU A 290 9.25 2.49 -23.45
N ALA A 291 10.23 1.64 -23.15
CA ALA A 291 11.61 1.84 -23.57
C ALA A 291 11.75 1.89 -25.10
N ALA A 292 11.07 0.98 -25.80
CA ALA A 292 11.04 0.97 -27.26
C ALA A 292 10.42 2.24 -27.86
N ALA A 293 9.37 2.78 -27.23
CA ALA A 293 8.74 4.04 -27.64
C ALA A 293 9.73 5.22 -27.64
N HIS A 294 10.63 5.26 -26.67
CA HIS A 294 11.66 6.29 -26.55
C HIS A 294 12.81 6.11 -27.53
N LEU A 295 13.09 4.87 -27.94
CA LEU A 295 14.21 4.54 -28.83
C LEU A 295 13.83 4.50 -30.31
N LYS A 296 12.55 4.38 -30.66
CA LYS A 296 12.08 4.14 -32.04
C LYS A 296 12.54 5.17 -33.07
N SER A 297 12.87 6.39 -32.66
CA SER A 297 13.38 7.45 -33.54
C SER A 297 14.91 7.44 -33.69
N SER A 298 15.63 6.81 -32.75
CA SER A 298 17.10 6.79 -32.70
C SER A 298 17.71 5.43 -33.05
N ASP A 299 16.94 4.34 -32.92
CA ASP A 299 17.38 2.97 -33.18
C ASP A 299 16.31 2.23 -34.00
N GLU A 300 16.58 2.06 -35.30
CA GLU A 300 15.69 1.39 -36.24
C GLU A 300 15.53 -0.12 -35.94
N GLY A 301 16.46 -0.73 -35.19
CA GLY A 301 16.45 -2.15 -34.85
C GLY A 301 15.50 -2.51 -33.71
N VAL A 302 15.03 -1.54 -32.94
CA VAL A 302 14.23 -1.78 -31.73
C VAL A 302 12.80 -2.24 -32.06
N ILE A 303 12.16 -1.68 -33.08
CA ILE A 303 10.80 -2.11 -33.47
C ILE A 303 10.81 -3.57 -33.97
N PRO A 304 11.68 -3.97 -34.91
CA PRO A 304 11.81 -5.38 -35.32
C PRO A 304 12.07 -6.31 -34.14
N LYS A 305 12.96 -5.92 -33.21
CA LYS A 305 13.29 -6.70 -32.01
C LYS A 305 12.05 -6.99 -31.14
N VAL A 306 11.17 -6.00 -30.95
CA VAL A 306 9.91 -6.18 -30.19
C VAL A 306 8.93 -7.06 -30.97
N GLN A 307 8.74 -6.80 -32.27
CA GLN A 307 7.79 -7.51 -33.12
C GLN A 307 8.15 -9.00 -33.26
N ASP A 308 9.43 -9.31 -33.50
CA ASP A 308 9.92 -10.68 -33.61
C ASP A 308 9.66 -11.47 -32.32
N LEU A 309 9.87 -10.84 -31.17
CA LEU A 309 9.62 -11.47 -29.88
C LEU A 309 8.11 -11.71 -29.66
N LEU A 310 7.26 -10.73 -29.97
CA LEU A 310 5.79 -10.90 -29.88
C LEU A 310 5.29 -12.05 -30.76
N VAL A 311 5.79 -12.15 -31.99
CA VAL A 311 5.44 -13.25 -32.91
C VAL A 311 5.90 -14.58 -32.34
N LYS A 312 7.15 -14.65 -31.85
CA LYS A 312 7.71 -15.87 -31.24
C LYS A 312 6.87 -16.33 -30.03
N VAL A 313 6.43 -15.39 -29.19
CA VAL A 313 5.64 -15.71 -27.99
C VAL A 313 4.21 -16.13 -28.36
N ALA A 314 3.58 -15.43 -29.32
CA ALA A 314 2.22 -15.75 -29.76
C ALA A 314 2.10 -17.13 -30.43
N GLN A 315 3.19 -17.63 -31.04
CA GLN A 315 3.24 -18.96 -31.68
C GLN A 315 3.50 -20.12 -30.72
N ALA A 316 3.70 -19.86 -29.42
CA ALA A 316 3.97 -20.89 -28.43
C ALA A 316 2.73 -21.80 -28.23
N LYS A 317 2.89 -23.10 -28.47
CA LYS A 317 1.79 -24.09 -28.60
C LYS A 317 1.08 -24.47 -27.28
N SER A 318 1.46 -23.90 -26.13
CA SER A 318 1.04 -24.38 -24.79
C SER A 318 0.73 -23.27 -23.76
N LEU A 319 0.28 -22.09 -24.21
CA LEU A 319 -0.03 -20.98 -23.29
C LEU A 319 -1.38 -21.16 -22.58
N LYS A 320 -1.37 -21.07 -21.24
CA LYS A 320 -2.61 -20.97 -20.44
C LYS A 320 -3.38 -19.67 -20.80
N PRO A 321 -4.72 -19.62 -20.65
CA PRO A 321 -5.52 -18.45 -21.01
C PRO A 321 -5.06 -17.12 -20.39
N ILE A 322 -4.62 -17.12 -19.12
CA ILE A 322 -4.10 -15.91 -18.44
C ILE A 322 -2.85 -15.35 -19.12
N TYR A 323 -2.00 -16.22 -19.66
CA TYR A 323 -0.79 -15.82 -20.37
C TYR A 323 -1.15 -15.33 -21.78
N LYS A 324 -2.11 -15.99 -22.45
CA LYS A 324 -2.66 -15.51 -23.72
C LYS A 324 -3.17 -14.06 -23.58
N ARG A 325 -3.92 -13.74 -22.50
CA ARG A 325 -4.39 -12.36 -22.21
C ARG A 325 -3.25 -11.35 -22.17
N ASN A 326 -2.15 -11.63 -21.45
CA ASN A 326 -1.04 -10.69 -21.35
C ASN A 326 -0.33 -10.46 -22.70
N ILE A 327 -0.25 -11.48 -23.55
CA ILE A 327 0.37 -11.37 -24.88
C ILE A 327 -0.50 -10.57 -25.84
N ILE A 328 -1.82 -10.81 -25.87
CA ILE A 328 -2.73 -9.98 -26.69
C ILE A 328 -2.76 -8.53 -26.18
N LEU A 329 -2.62 -8.31 -24.87
CA LEU A 329 -2.51 -6.96 -24.29
C LEU A 329 -1.18 -6.29 -24.68
N ALA A 330 -0.07 -7.04 -24.71
CA ALA A 330 1.21 -6.55 -25.21
C ALA A 330 1.15 -6.20 -26.70
N LYS A 331 0.48 -7.01 -27.51
CA LYS A 331 0.25 -6.72 -28.92
C LYS A 331 -0.59 -5.44 -29.10
N LEU A 332 -1.69 -5.31 -28.36
CA LEU A 332 -2.50 -4.09 -28.34
C LEU A 332 -1.66 -2.87 -27.97
N SER A 333 -0.89 -2.96 -26.89
CA SER A 333 -0.05 -1.86 -26.43
C SER A 333 1.04 -1.47 -27.43
N ALA A 334 1.62 -2.45 -28.14
CA ALA A 334 2.58 -2.20 -29.20
C ALA A 334 1.97 -1.39 -30.35
N ALA A 335 0.74 -1.71 -30.78
CA ALA A 335 0.04 -0.97 -31.82
C ALA A 335 -0.20 0.51 -31.44
N PHE A 336 -0.53 0.79 -30.18
CA PHE A 336 -0.72 2.18 -29.72
C PHE A 336 0.59 2.97 -29.53
N THR A 337 1.70 2.27 -29.30
CA THR A 337 2.94 2.89 -28.81
C THR A 337 4.01 3.01 -29.88
N LEU A 338 4.16 1.98 -30.72
CA LEU A 338 5.25 1.87 -31.70
C LEU A 338 4.84 2.38 -33.08
N GLU A 339 3.59 2.19 -33.49
CA GLU A 339 3.10 2.63 -34.80
C GLU A 339 2.89 4.16 -34.86
N ALA A 340 2.89 4.70 -36.07
CA ALA A 340 2.60 6.12 -36.31
C ALA A 340 1.09 6.37 -36.22
N ASN A 341 0.68 7.32 -35.39
CA ASN A 341 -0.73 7.67 -35.15
C ASN A 341 -1.24 8.77 -36.10
N ASP A 342 -0.83 8.72 -37.36
CA ASP A 342 -1.09 9.80 -38.34
C ASP A 342 -2.39 9.61 -39.13
N GLN A 343 -3.04 8.46 -38.98
CA GLN A 343 -4.31 8.13 -39.65
C GLN A 343 -5.47 8.27 -38.67
N ASP A 344 -6.61 8.76 -39.18
CA ASP A 344 -7.87 8.73 -38.46
C ASP A 344 -8.23 7.28 -38.10
N ASP A 345 -8.83 7.09 -36.93
CA ASP A 345 -9.20 5.75 -36.45
C ASP A 345 -10.30 5.11 -37.27
N VAL A 346 -11.14 5.94 -37.87
CA VAL A 346 -12.28 5.54 -38.67
C VAL A 346 -12.26 6.27 -40.01
N ASP A 347 -12.52 5.54 -41.09
CA ASP A 347 -12.61 6.11 -42.43
C ASP A 347 -13.94 6.86 -42.67
N ASN A 348 -14.06 7.48 -43.85
CA ASN A 348 -15.28 8.18 -44.26
C ASN A 348 -16.52 7.28 -44.35
N ASP A 349 -16.34 5.96 -44.48
CA ASP A 349 -17.41 4.96 -44.50
C ASP A 349 -17.77 4.45 -43.08
N ASN A 350 -17.25 5.09 -42.04
CA ASN A 350 -17.42 4.73 -40.64
C ASN A 350 -16.87 3.33 -40.28
N LYS A 351 -15.83 2.87 -40.99
CA LYS A 351 -15.16 1.58 -40.76
C LYS A 351 -13.80 1.77 -40.07
N PRO A 352 -13.35 0.80 -39.26
CA PRO A 352 -12.04 0.85 -38.61
C PRO A 352 -10.89 0.91 -39.63
N SER A 353 -10.17 2.03 -39.66
CA SER A 353 -9.04 2.26 -40.58
C SER A 353 -7.68 2.12 -39.92
N SER A 354 -7.55 2.53 -38.65
CA SER A 354 -6.27 2.47 -37.95
C SER A 354 -5.97 1.06 -37.41
N ALA A 355 -4.70 0.66 -37.47
CA ALA A 355 -4.25 -0.62 -36.91
C ALA A 355 -4.45 -0.69 -35.38
N ARG A 356 -4.26 0.43 -34.67
CA ARG A 356 -4.53 0.51 -33.22
C ARG A 356 -6.00 0.25 -32.87
N LEU A 357 -6.95 0.78 -33.65
CA LEU A 357 -8.38 0.49 -33.43
C LEU A 357 -8.66 -0.98 -33.75
N GLN A 358 -8.15 -1.51 -34.88
CA GLN A 358 -8.36 -2.91 -35.26
C GLN A 358 -7.86 -3.89 -34.19
N GLU A 359 -6.65 -3.69 -33.66
CA GLU A 359 -6.12 -4.52 -32.57
C GLU A 359 -6.93 -4.38 -31.27
N LEU A 360 -7.47 -3.19 -30.98
CA LEU A 360 -8.35 -2.98 -29.84
C LEU A 360 -9.67 -3.75 -30.00
N LEU A 361 -10.28 -3.74 -31.20
CA LEU A 361 -11.50 -4.51 -31.46
C LEU A 361 -11.24 -6.01 -31.28
N LEU A 362 -10.11 -6.52 -31.80
CA LEU A 362 -9.71 -7.92 -31.61
C LEU A 362 -9.51 -8.28 -30.13
N TYR A 363 -8.90 -7.38 -29.34
CA TYR A 363 -8.76 -7.59 -27.91
C TYR A 363 -10.12 -7.69 -27.21
N VAL A 364 -11.04 -6.78 -27.54
CA VAL A 364 -12.39 -6.77 -26.98
C VAL A 364 -13.14 -8.05 -27.33
N GLU A 365 -13.07 -8.52 -28.58
CA GLU A 365 -13.68 -9.79 -29.01
C GLU A 365 -13.17 -10.97 -28.17
N GLU A 366 -11.85 -11.10 -28.03
CA GLU A 366 -11.20 -12.20 -27.32
C GLU A 366 -11.41 -12.14 -25.80
N GLN A 367 -11.61 -10.94 -25.22
CA GLN A 367 -11.74 -10.73 -23.77
C GLN A 367 -13.15 -10.32 -23.33
N LYS A 368 -14.16 -10.39 -24.21
CA LYS A 368 -15.54 -9.95 -23.94
C LYS A 368 -16.20 -10.61 -22.73
N THR A 369 -15.76 -11.81 -22.34
CA THR A 369 -16.27 -12.54 -21.17
C THR A 369 -15.56 -12.16 -19.87
N SER A 370 -14.43 -11.45 -19.93
CA SER A 370 -13.62 -11.08 -18.78
C SER A 370 -14.11 -9.79 -18.12
N ILE A 371 -14.26 -9.81 -16.80
CA ILE A 371 -14.60 -8.61 -16.00
C ILE A 371 -13.53 -7.51 -16.10
N ALA A 372 -12.29 -7.89 -16.39
CA ALA A 372 -11.16 -6.96 -16.51
C ALA A 372 -11.10 -6.25 -17.88
N CYS A 373 -11.96 -6.62 -18.85
CA CYS A 373 -11.89 -6.09 -20.21
C CYS A 373 -11.94 -4.56 -20.23
N PHE A 374 -12.86 -3.94 -19.48
CA PHE A 374 -12.95 -2.48 -19.40
C PHE A 374 -11.68 -1.84 -18.80
N SER A 375 -11.17 -2.38 -17.68
CA SER A 375 -9.97 -1.83 -17.03
C SER A 375 -8.74 -1.96 -17.91
N ASP A 376 -8.64 -3.04 -18.70
CA ASP A 376 -7.53 -3.28 -19.61
C ASP A 376 -7.53 -2.28 -20.77
N ILE A 377 -8.72 -1.98 -21.32
CA ILE A 377 -8.83 -1.15 -22.53
C ILE A 377 -8.98 0.34 -22.26
N LYS A 378 -9.32 0.77 -21.03
CA LYS A 378 -9.65 2.16 -20.72
C LYS A 378 -8.57 3.14 -21.19
N GLU A 379 -7.31 2.89 -20.84
CA GLU A 379 -6.19 3.77 -21.20
C GLU A 379 -5.93 3.83 -22.71
N PHE A 380 -6.24 2.75 -23.45
CA PHE A 380 -6.13 2.71 -24.91
C PHE A 380 -7.31 3.42 -25.58
N ALA A 381 -8.52 3.21 -25.06
CA ALA A 381 -9.74 3.86 -25.53
C ALA A 381 -9.66 5.40 -25.38
N GLU A 382 -9.01 5.91 -24.33
CA GLU A 382 -8.77 7.35 -24.15
C GLU A 382 -7.79 7.95 -25.17
N LYS A 383 -6.95 7.14 -25.82
CA LYS A 383 -5.99 7.57 -26.84
C LYS A 383 -6.56 7.60 -28.26
N LEU A 384 -7.75 7.04 -28.46
CA LEU A 384 -8.47 7.10 -29.74
C LEU A 384 -8.96 8.52 -30.02
N ASP A 385 -9.13 8.83 -31.30
CA ASP A 385 -9.87 10.02 -31.70
C ASP A 385 -11.37 9.89 -31.38
N ALA A 386 -12.10 11.00 -31.52
CA ALA A 386 -13.51 11.06 -31.17
C ALA A 386 -14.37 10.11 -32.02
N SER A 387 -14.01 9.86 -33.28
CA SER A 387 -14.69 8.93 -34.18
C SER A 387 -14.43 7.47 -33.79
N GLY A 388 -13.19 7.09 -33.51
CA GLY A 388 -12.79 5.75 -33.09
C GLY A 388 -13.44 5.35 -31.78
N LEU A 389 -13.38 6.22 -30.76
CA LEU A 389 -14.02 5.94 -29.49
C LEU A 389 -15.55 5.88 -29.60
N LYS A 390 -16.15 6.72 -30.46
CA LYS A 390 -17.58 6.65 -30.76
C LYS A 390 -17.95 5.35 -31.47
N HIS A 391 -17.17 4.92 -32.46
CA HIS A 391 -17.37 3.66 -33.17
C HIS A 391 -17.32 2.48 -32.19
N LEU A 392 -16.30 2.42 -31.34
CA LEU A 392 -16.17 1.39 -30.31
C LEU A 392 -17.40 1.36 -29.37
N ALA A 393 -17.80 2.51 -28.81
CA ALA A 393 -18.83 2.60 -27.77
C ALA A 393 -20.28 2.47 -28.28
N TYR A 394 -20.56 2.91 -29.51
CA TYR A 394 -21.92 3.00 -30.07
C TYR A 394 -22.19 2.06 -31.24
N VAL A 395 -21.16 1.52 -31.90
CA VAL A 395 -21.31 0.63 -33.07
C VAL A 395 -20.83 -0.77 -32.72
N TYR A 396 -19.52 -0.97 -32.57
CA TYR A 396 -18.91 -2.29 -32.48
C TYR A 396 -19.36 -3.10 -31.25
N VAL A 397 -19.15 -2.57 -30.02
CA VAL A 397 -19.49 -3.32 -28.79
C VAL A 397 -21.00 -3.60 -28.67
N PRO A 398 -21.90 -2.65 -29.02
CA PRO A 398 -23.33 -2.93 -29.08
C PRO A 398 -23.74 -3.98 -30.12
N GLU A 399 -23.09 -4.04 -31.28
CA GLU A 399 -23.31 -5.10 -32.27
C GLU A 399 -22.82 -6.45 -31.75
N LEU A 400 -21.64 -6.47 -31.14
CA LEU A 400 -21.06 -7.65 -30.51
C LEU A 400 -22.00 -8.24 -29.43
N ALA A 401 -22.63 -7.40 -28.60
CA ALA A 401 -23.59 -7.84 -27.60
C ALA A 401 -24.78 -8.59 -28.23
N LYS A 402 -25.25 -8.15 -29.41
CA LYS A 402 -26.39 -8.79 -30.11
C LYS A 402 -26.02 -10.12 -30.76
N THR A 403 -24.75 -10.31 -31.13
CA THR A 403 -24.26 -11.53 -31.75
C THR A 403 -23.82 -12.59 -30.73
N CYS A 404 -23.82 -12.27 -29.43
CA CYS A 404 -23.52 -13.25 -28.39
C CYS A 404 -24.66 -14.28 -28.27
N GLU A 405 -24.32 -15.57 -28.30
CA GLU A 405 -25.28 -16.67 -28.16
C GLU A 405 -25.78 -16.81 -26.72
N ASP A 406 -24.89 -16.57 -25.75
CA ASP A 406 -25.18 -16.66 -24.32
C ASP A 406 -25.73 -15.31 -23.79
N SER A 407 -26.88 -15.36 -23.11
CA SER A 407 -27.57 -14.14 -22.64
C SER A 407 -26.82 -13.44 -21.51
N ALA A 408 -26.14 -14.17 -20.61
CA ALA A 408 -25.31 -13.59 -19.57
C ALA A 408 -24.09 -12.86 -20.16
N THR A 409 -23.43 -13.46 -21.15
CA THR A 409 -22.34 -12.83 -21.93
C THR A 409 -22.86 -11.60 -22.69
N SER A 410 -24.04 -11.70 -23.31
CA SER A 410 -24.68 -10.55 -23.98
C SER A 410 -24.90 -9.38 -23.01
N ALA A 411 -25.41 -9.65 -21.81
CA ALA A 411 -25.59 -8.65 -20.76
C ALA A 411 -24.26 -8.02 -20.32
N ARG A 412 -23.20 -8.82 -20.16
CA ARG A 412 -21.85 -8.33 -19.81
C ARG A 412 -21.26 -7.43 -20.91
N VAL A 413 -21.39 -7.82 -22.19
CA VAL A 413 -20.93 -7.00 -23.31
C VAL A 413 -21.76 -5.72 -23.47
N HIS A 414 -23.07 -5.80 -23.21
CA HIS A 414 -23.93 -4.62 -23.19
C HIS A 414 -23.48 -3.61 -22.12
N LEU A 415 -23.17 -4.09 -20.91
CA LEU A 415 -22.61 -3.32 -19.81
C LEU A 415 -21.24 -2.70 -20.18
N LEU A 416 -20.34 -3.45 -20.84
CA LEU A 416 -19.09 -2.90 -21.36
C LEU A 416 -19.34 -1.71 -22.31
N SER A 417 -20.34 -1.81 -23.18
CA SER A 417 -20.77 -0.70 -24.04
C SER A 417 -21.23 0.51 -23.22
N LEU A 418 -22.00 0.31 -22.14
CA LEU A 418 -22.45 1.41 -21.27
C LEU A 418 -21.27 2.09 -20.56
N LYS A 419 -20.28 1.32 -20.07
CA LYS A 419 -19.05 1.85 -19.48
C LYS A 419 -18.27 2.70 -20.50
N LEU A 420 -18.10 2.21 -21.74
CA LEU A 420 -17.42 2.93 -22.81
C LEU A 420 -18.16 4.21 -23.24
N ARG A 421 -19.50 4.19 -23.26
CA ARG A 421 -20.32 5.38 -23.53
C ARG A 421 -20.17 6.42 -22.43
N TYR A 422 -20.09 5.99 -21.17
CA TYR A 422 -19.83 6.88 -20.03
C TYR A 422 -18.42 7.47 -20.12
N LEU A 423 -17.40 6.65 -20.41
CA LEU A 423 -16.02 7.09 -20.65
C LEU A 423 -15.97 8.16 -21.75
N LEU A 424 -16.56 7.89 -22.92
CA LEU A 424 -16.62 8.85 -24.02
C LEU A 424 -17.31 10.16 -23.58
N THR A 425 -18.47 10.07 -22.91
CA THR A 425 -19.25 11.25 -22.50
C THR A 425 -18.53 12.14 -21.49
N THR A 426 -17.60 11.58 -20.71
CA THR A 426 -16.75 12.31 -19.76
C THR A 426 -15.40 12.73 -20.33
N CYS A 427 -15.02 12.21 -21.51
CA CYS A 427 -13.76 12.52 -22.16
C CYS A 427 -13.81 13.86 -22.91
N PRO A 428 -12.77 14.72 -22.83
CA PRO A 428 -12.72 16.00 -23.53
C PRO A 428 -12.89 15.88 -25.06
N VAL A 429 -12.49 14.77 -25.68
CA VAL A 429 -12.61 14.54 -27.13
C VAL A 429 -14.07 14.44 -27.60
N SER A 430 -15.02 14.21 -26.69
CA SER A 430 -16.45 14.08 -27.03
C SER A 430 -17.17 15.40 -27.28
N ARG A 431 -16.46 16.53 -27.23
CA ARG A 431 -17.04 17.85 -27.38
C ARG A 431 -16.18 18.78 -28.23
N THR A 432 -16.84 19.66 -28.98
CA THR A 432 -16.22 20.75 -29.73
C THR A 432 -16.70 22.09 -29.19
N GLN A 433 -15.81 23.08 -29.10
CA GLN A 433 -16.20 24.41 -28.61
C GLN A 433 -17.12 25.12 -29.60
N VAL A 434 -18.14 25.82 -29.09
CA VAL A 434 -19.00 26.65 -29.93
C VAL A 434 -18.37 28.04 -30.06
N ALA A 435 -18.03 28.45 -31.28
CA ALA A 435 -17.39 29.72 -31.54
C ALA A 435 -18.21 30.90 -30.97
N GLY A 436 -17.55 31.77 -30.19
CA GLY A 436 -18.16 32.97 -29.61
C GLY A 436 -19.10 32.73 -28.41
N ARG A 437 -19.24 31.50 -27.91
CA ARG A 437 -20.07 31.17 -26.73
C ARG A 437 -19.29 30.29 -25.75
N ILE A 438 -18.59 30.90 -24.80
CA ILE A 438 -17.89 30.20 -23.72
C ILE A 438 -18.79 30.26 -22.47
N PRO A 439 -19.10 29.15 -21.78
CA PRO A 439 -18.47 27.81 -21.86
C PRO A 439 -19.20 26.79 -22.77
N ALA A 440 -20.07 27.21 -23.69
CA ALA A 440 -20.88 26.31 -24.50
C ALA A 440 -20.04 25.38 -25.41
N SER A 441 -20.39 24.10 -25.38
CA SER A 441 -19.76 23.04 -26.15
C SER A 441 -20.81 22.23 -26.90
N LYS A 442 -20.47 21.70 -28.08
CA LYS A 442 -21.32 20.82 -28.88
C LYS A 442 -20.87 19.38 -28.72
N CYS A 443 -21.79 18.47 -28.43
CA CYS A 443 -21.50 17.04 -28.26
C CYS A 443 -21.26 16.35 -29.62
N VAL A 444 -20.17 15.62 -29.77
CA VAL A 444 -19.82 14.86 -30.99
C VAL A 444 -20.73 13.64 -31.21
N VAL A 445 -21.36 13.15 -30.13
CA VAL A 445 -22.27 12.00 -30.19
C VAL A 445 -23.68 12.41 -30.62
N CYS A 446 -24.30 13.36 -29.90
CA CYS A 446 -25.71 13.71 -30.11
C CYS A 446 -25.94 15.12 -30.69
N ASN A 447 -24.88 15.88 -31.00
CA ASN A 447 -24.94 17.24 -31.54
C ASN A 447 -25.61 18.29 -30.65
N SER A 448 -26.02 17.95 -29.42
CA SER A 448 -26.57 18.92 -28.48
C SER A 448 -25.52 19.96 -28.05
N VAL A 449 -25.98 21.18 -27.83
CA VAL A 449 -25.16 22.24 -27.22
C VAL A 449 -25.42 22.24 -25.71
N PHE A 450 -24.35 22.30 -24.92
CA PHE A 450 -24.41 22.26 -23.46
C PHE A 450 -23.29 23.12 -22.85
N GLU A 451 -23.51 23.62 -21.64
CA GLU A 451 -22.55 24.48 -20.91
C GLU A 451 -21.88 23.76 -19.73
N SER A 452 -22.40 22.59 -19.36
CA SER A 452 -21.88 21.73 -18.28
C SER A 452 -20.56 21.04 -18.64
N ALA A 453 -19.92 20.42 -17.64
CA ALA A 453 -18.70 19.63 -17.84
C ALA A 453 -18.87 18.47 -18.83
N SER A 454 -20.04 17.83 -18.84
CA SER A 454 -20.38 16.68 -19.70
C SER A 454 -21.76 16.83 -20.32
N CYS A 455 -22.03 16.10 -21.41
CA CYS A 455 -23.30 16.19 -22.12
C CYS A 455 -24.45 15.52 -21.34
N HIS A 456 -25.35 16.34 -20.78
CA HIS A 456 -26.51 15.86 -20.02
C HIS A 456 -27.44 14.93 -20.82
N ALA A 457 -27.65 15.21 -22.12
CA ALA A 457 -28.51 14.39 -22.96
C ALA A 457 -27.95 12.97 -23.18
N CYS A 458 -26.62 12.83 -23.31
CA CYS A 458 -25.97 11.53 -23.42
C CYS A 458 -26.00 10.79 -22.08
N LEU A 459 -25.70 11.46 -20.97
CA LEU A 459 -25.76 10.86 -19.63
C LEU A 459 -27.16 10.34 -19.30
N ALA A 460 -28.21 11.11 -19.62
CA ALA A 460 -29.59 10.69 -19.43
C ALA A 460 -29.92 9.43 -20.24
N LYS A 461 -29.51 9.38 -21.52
CA LYS A 461 -29.72 8.19 -22.38
C LYS A 461 -28.98 6.95 -21.85
N ILE A 462 -27.74 7.13 -21.38
CA ILE A 462 -26.94 6.04 -20.80
C ILE A 462 -27.63 5.54 -19.51
N SER A 463 -28.04 6.45 -18.63
CA SER A 463 -28.75 6.11 -17.40
C SER A 463 -30.06 5.37 -17.66
N SER A 464 -30.84 5.78 -18.66
CA SER A 464 -32.08 5.08 -19.03
C SER A 464 -31.80 3.68 -19.58
N ALA A 465 -30.84 3.54 -20.49
CA ALA A 465 -30.46 2.23 -21.04
C ALA A 465 -29.91 1.29 -19.96
N ALA A 466 -29.10 1.81 -19.02
CA ALA A 466 -28.60 1.03 -17.90
C ALA A 466 -29.72 0.57 -16.96
N LEU A 467 -30.72 1.42 -16.69
CA LEU A 467 -31.86 1.07 -15.85
C LEU A 467 -32.79 0.06 -16.54
N GLU A 468 -32.98 0.17 -17.86
CA GLU A 468 -33.71 -0.83 -18.65
C GLU A 468 -33.00 -2.19 -18.62
N ALA A 469 -31.69 -2.21 -18.89
CA ALA A 469 -30.88 -3.41 -18.80
C ALA A 469 -30.88 -4.02 -17.39
N TYR A 470 -30.84 -3.18 -16.35
CA TYR A 470 -30.95 -3.62 -14.96
C TYR A 470 -32.25 -4.37 -14.71
N LYS A 471 -33.39 -3.77 -15.08
CA LYS A 471 -34.71 -4.40 -14.91
C LYS A 471 -34.83 -5.71 -15.68
N SER A 472 -34.45 -5.69 -16.96
CA SER A 472 -34.48 -6.89 -17.80
C SER A 472 -33.60 -8.00 -17.21
N ALA A 473 -32.42 -7.67 -16.71
CA ALA A 473 -31.53 -8.65 -16.12
C ALA A 473 -32.03 -9.18 -14.77
N THR A 474 -32.68 -8.36 -13.94
CA THR A 474 -33.33 -8.81 -12.70
C THR A 474 -34.42 -9.85 -12.99
N ASP A 475 -35.24 -9.61 -14.01
CA ASP A 475 -36.32 -10.52 -14.40
C ASP A 475 -35.78 -11.82 -15.04
N GLU A 476 -34.82 -11.70 -15.95
CA GLU A 476 -34.28 -12.83 -16.73
C GLU A 476 -33.33 -13.73 -15.92
N PHE A 477 -32.56 -13.17 -14.99
CA PHE A 477 -31.46 -13.86 -14.30
C PHE A 477 -31.67 -13.99 -12.79
N THR A 478 -32.91 -14.21 -12.34
CA THR A 478 -33.26 -14.28 -10.90
C THR A 478 -32.37 -15.27 -10.13
N ASP A 479 -32.04 -16.42 -10.75
CA ASP A 479 -31.26 -17.50 -10.12
C ASP A 479 -29.76 -17.53 -10.53
N ASP A 480 -29.30 -16.63 -11.39
CA ASP A 480 -27.90 -16.60 -11.83
C ASP A 480 -27.04 -15.76 -10.90
N ALA A 481 -26.36 -16.43 -9.96
CA ALA A 481 -25.48 -15.78 -8.98
C ALA A 481 -24.37 -14.92 -9.62
N THR A 482 -23.93 -15.23 -10.85
CA THR A 482 -22.88 -14.48 -11.54
C THR A 482 -23.42 -13.14 -12.04
N VAL A 483 -24.57 -13.15 -12.71
CA VAL A 483 -25.21 -11.92 -13.20
C VAL A 483 -25.66 -11.05 -12.02
N GLN A 484 -26.22 -11.67 -10.98
CA GLN A 484 -26.64 -10.99 -9.76
C GLN A 484 -25.45 -10.35 -9.01
N GLY A 485 -24.31 -11.02 -8.95
CA GLY A 485 -23.12 -10.56 -8.22
C GLY A 485 -22.18 -9.64 -9.00
N GLU A 486 -22.15 -9.73 -10.34
CA GLU A 486 -21.18 -9.00 -11.16
C GLU A 486 -21.82 -7.94 -12.08
N VAL A 487 -22.97 -8.24 -12.69
CA VAL A 487 -23.56 -7.40 -13.74
C VAL A 487 -24.54 -6.38 -13.16
N LEU A 488 -25.46 -6.81 -12.29
CA LEU A 488 -26.44 -5.91 -11.66
C LEU A 488 -25.79 -4.78 -10.83
N PRO A 489 -24.78 -5.05 -9.98
CA PRO A 489 -24.10 -4.01 -9.22
C PRO A 489 -23.48 -2.93 -10.12
N GLU A 490 -22.87 -3.36 -11.22
CA GLU A 490 -22.28 -2.44 -12.17
C GLU A 490 -23.32 -1.68 -13.00
N LEU A 491 -24.44 -2.30 -13.38
CA LEU A 491 -25.56 -1.57 -14.02
C LEU A 491 -26.14 -0.50 -13.09
N ALA A 492 -26.29 -0.80 -11.80
CA ALA A 492 -26.70 0.17 -10.79
C ALA A 492 -25.67 1.32 -10.66
N LEU A 493 -24.37 1.00 -10.64
CA LEU A 493 -23.29 2.00 -10.69
C LEU A 493 -23.37 2.85 -11.96
N ALA A 494 -23.65 2.28 -13.13
CA ALA A 494 -23.79 3.04 -14.38
C ALA A 494 -24.88 4.11 -14.27
N VAL A 495 -26.04 3.74 -13.71
CA VAL A 495 -27.15 4.66 -13.42
C VAL A 495 -26.69 5.74 -12.45
N ALA A 496 -26.10 5.35 -11.32
CA ALA A 496 -25.71 6.26 -10.26
C ALA A 496 -24.63 7.25 -10.71
N LEU A 497 -23.59 6.78 -11.40
CA LEU A 497 -22.50 7.60 -11.95
C LEU A 497 -23.02 8.62 -12.97
N CYS A 498 -23.94 8.23 -13.85
CA CYS A 498 -24.58 9.18 -14.77
C CYS A 498 -25.34 10.26 -14.02
N ASN A 499 -26.13 9.89 -13.01
CA ASN A 499 -26.91 10.84 -12.21
C ASN A 499 -25.99 11.79 -11.41
N MET A 500 -24.95 11.27 -10.75
CA MET A 500 -23.97 12.10 -10.05
C MET A 500 -23.27 13.07 -11.00
N GLN A 501 -22.86 12.62 -12.20
CA GLN A 501 -22.27 13.51 -13.21
C GLN A 501 -23.24 14.61 -13.68
N MET A 502 -24.54 14.34 -13.73
CA MET A 502 -25.58 15.33 -14.04
C MET A 502 -25.87 16.28 -12.86
N ALA A 503 -25.67 15.83 -11.63
CA ALA A 503 -25.84 16.66 -10.43
C ALA A 503 -24.81 17.80 -10.36
N PHE A 504 -23.54 17.49 -10.67
CA PHE A 504 -22.42 18.43 -10.65
C PHE A 504 -22.29 19.13 -12.02
N CYS A 505 -23.04 20.22 -12.20
CA CYS A 505 -23.11 20.96 -13.47
C CYS A 505 -21.89 21.87 -13.75
N ALA A 506 -21.11 22.22 -12.72
CA ALA A 506 -20.02 23.19 -12.81
C ALA A 506 -18.88 22.73 -13.72
N ARG A 507 -18.32 23.66 -14.50
CA ARG A 507 -17.12 23.44 -15.32
C ARG A 507 -15.91 24.06 -14.60
N PRO A 508 -14.83 23.30 -14.34
CA PRO A 508 -13.63 23.86 -13.71
C PRO A 508 -13.11 25.09 -14.49
N GLY A 509 -12.81 26.18 -13.79
CA GLY A 509 -12.33 27.44 -14.37
C GLY A 509 -13.41 28.40 -14.88
N TYR A 510 -14.69 28.00 -14.88
CA TYR A 510 -15.82 28.85 -15.26
C TYR A 510 -16.83 28.89 -14.12
N TYR A 511 -16.58 29.75 -13.14
CA TYR A 511 -17.47 29.98 -11.99
C TYR A 511 -18.50 31.05 -12.36
N THR A 512 -19.79 30.67 -12.45
CA THR A 512 -20.91 31.62 -12.45
C THR A 512 -21.86 31.28 -11.30
N ALA A 513 -22.55 32.26 -10.73
CA ALA A 513 -23.54 32.06 -9.66
C ALA A 513 -24.67 31.09 -10.07
N GLU A 514 -24.92 30.89 -11.37
CA GLU A 514 -25.89 29.92 -11.90
C GLU A 514 -25.30 28.50 -12.07
N THR A 515 -23.97 28.35 -12.15
CA THR A 515 -23.29 27.02 -12.14
C THR A 515 -23.14 26.43 -10.74
N GLU A 516 -23.52 27.17 -9.69
CA GLU A 516 -23.54 26.72 -8.28
C GLU A 516 -24.73 25.81 -7.95
N CYS A 517 -25.73 25.68 -8.83
CA CYS A 517 -26.94 24.93 -8.50
C CYS A 517 -26.72 23.42 -8.64
N LEU A 518 -26.24 22.81 -7.56
CA LEU A 518 -26.27 21.38 -7.35
C LEU A 518 -27.69 20.84 -7.55
N LYS A 519 -27.86 19.95 -8.53
CA LYS A 519 -29.15 19.33 -8.83
C LYS A 519 -29.39 18.11 -7.96
N ARG A 520 -29.93 18.35 -6.76
CA ARG A 520 -30.15 17.34 -5.71
C ARG A 520 -31.01 16.18 -6.16
N GLU A 521 -31.95 16.39 -7.08
CA GLU A 521 -32.82 15.34 -7.62
C GLU A 521 -32.03 14.18 -8.25
N PHE A 522 -30.88 14.46 -8.87
CA PHE A 522 -30.04 13.42 -9.44
C PHE A 522 -29.25 12.69 -8.37
N LEU A 523 -28.77 13.37 -7.33
CA LEU A 523 -28.11 12.70 -6.20
C LEU A 523 -29.06 11.75 -5.47
N VAL A 524 -30.32 12.15 -5.24
CA VAL A 524 -31.33 11.29 -4.63
C VAL A 524 -31.63 10.07 -5.51
N ARG A 525 -31.69 10.22 -6.84
CA ARG A 525 -31.85 9.06 -7.75
C ARG A 525 -30.66 8.10 -7.67
N ALA A 526 -29.45 8.62 -7.66
CA ALA A 526 -28.25 7.80 -7.48
C ALA A 526 -28.29 7.04 -6.16
N LEU A 527 -28.66 7.73 -5.07
CA LEU A 527 -28.79 7.15 -3.74
C LEU A 527 -29.78 5.98 -3.73
N LEU A 528 -31.01 6.20 -4.21
CA LEU A 528 -32.07 5.19 -4.18
C LEU A 528 -31.71 3.92 -4.96
N VAL A 529 -31.06 4.06 -6.11
CA VAL A 529 -30.65 2.92 -6.94
C VAL A 529 -29.53 2.13 -6.26
N LEU A 530 -28.55 2.81 -5.68
CA LEU A 530 -27.44 2.14 -4.99
C LEU A 530 -27.88 1.50 -3.68
N GLU A 531 -28.75 2.14 -2.90
CA GLU A 531 -29.36 1.58 -1.69
C GLU A 531 -30.10 0.27 -1.98
N HIS A 532 -30.96 0.30 -3.01
CA HIS A 532 -31.66 -0.89 -3.46
C HIS A 532 -30.69 -2.01 -3.85
N GLN A 533 -29.61 -1.67 -4.57
CA GLN A 533 -28.63 -2.66 -4.99
C GLN A 533 -27.81 -3.22 -3.81
N VAL A 534 -27.40 -2.41 -2.83
CA VAL A 534 -26.65 -2.91 -1.66
C VAL A 534 -27.51 -3.83 -0.80
N PHE A 535 -28.82 -3.57 -0.72
CA PHE A 535 -29.73 -4.49 -0.08
C PHE A 535 -29.72 -5.89 -0.74
N LEU A 536 -29.61 -5.96 -2.07
CA LEU A 536 -29.55 -7.22 -2.82
C LEU A 536 -28.15 -7.87 -2.79
N THR A 537 -27.10 -7.06 -2.88
CA THR A 537 -25.70 -7.50 -2.87
C THR A 537 -24.94 -6.79 -1.74
N PRO A 538 -25.14 -7.23 -0.48
CA PRO A 538 -24.46 -6.61 0.66
C PRO A 538 -22.95 -6.78 0.52
N LYS A 539 -22.19 -5.83 1.09
CA LYS A 539 -20.72 -5.81 1.09
C LYS A 539 -20.06 -5.62 -0.28
N HIS A 540 -20.79 -5.21 -1.31
CA HIS A 540 -20.19 -4.80 -2.57
C HIS A 540 -19.37 -3.51 -2.39
N SER A 541 -18.05 -3.66 -2.25
CA SER A 541 -17.12 -2.61 -1.78
C SER A 541 -17.26 -1.27 -2.51
N GLN A 542 -17.26 -1.25 -3.84
CA GLN A 542 -17.35 0.00 -4.62
C GLN A 542 -18.67 0.73 -4.39
N ILE A 543 -19.79 0.00 -4.22
CA ILE A 543 -21.09 0.64 -3.99
C ILE A 543 -21.14 1.19 -2.57
N CYS A 544 -20.70 0.40 -1.58
CA CYS A 544 -20.63 0.85 -0.20
C CYS A 544 -19.78 2.12 -0.05
N LEU A 545 -18.60 2.19 -0.68
CA LEU A 545 -17.74 3.39 -0.65
C LEU A 545 -18.43 4.62 -1.26
N VAL A 546 -19.11 4.45 -2.39
CA VAL A 546 -19.87 5.54 -3.04
C VAL A 546 -21.05 5.97 -2.17
N LEU A 547 -21.79 5.01 -1.59
CA LEU A 547 -22.93 5.29 -0.72
C LEU A 547 -22.53 6.01 0.57
N VAL A 548 -21.42 5.61 1.20
CA VAL A 548 -20.86 6.27 2.38
C VAL A 548 -20.67 7.76 2.11
N GLN A 549 -19.93 8.09 1.04
CA GLN A 549 -19.70 9.48 0.65
C GLN A 549 -20.99 10.20 0.25
N LEU A 550 -21.89 9.55 -0.47
CA LEU A 550 -23.15 10.15 -0.90
C LEU A 550 -24.08 10.47 0.29
N HIS A 551 -24.16 9.58 1.28
CA HIS A 551 -24.93 9.81 2.50
C HIS A 551 -24.34 10.91 3.35
N LEU A 552 -23.01 10.95 3.54
CA LEU A 552 -22.34 12.04 4.23
C LEU A 552 -22.63 13.38 3.54
N PHE A 553 -22.50 13.42 2.21
CA PHE A 553 -22.76 14.61 1.41
C PHE A 553 -24.22 15.09 1.50
N LEU A 554 -25.18 14.16 1.62
CA LEU A 554 -26.61 14.45 1.76
C LEU A 554 -27.06 14.66 3.22
N GLY A 555 -26.17 14.49 4.20
CA GLY A 555 -26.47 14.63 5.63
C GLY A 555 -27.21 13.45 6.27
N SER A 556 -27.23 12.28 5.62
CA SER A 556 -27.89 11.05 6.10
C SER A 556 -26.89 10.13 6.81
N ALA A 557 -26.30 10.65 7.88
CA ALA A 557 -25.10 10.04 8.45
C ALA A 557 -25.37 8.72 9.23
N HIS A 558 -26.60 8.49 9.71
CA HIS A 558 -27.01 7.20 10.30
C HIS A 558 -26.94 6.05 9.28
N ALA A 559 -27.44 6.26 8.06
CA ALA A 559 -27.39 5.25 7.01
C ALA A 559 -25.96 5.04 6.51
N CYS A 560 -25.17 6.12 6.42
CA CYS A 560 -23.73 6.03 6.16
C CYS A 560 -23.04 5.08 7.15
N ARG A 561 -23.35 5.22 8.44
CA ARG A 561 -22.83 4.36 9.52
C ARG A 561 -23.10 2.88 9.27
N GLU A 562 -24.33 2.51 8.93
CA GLU A 562 -24.71 1.10 8.75
C GLU A 562 -23.90 0.49 7.59
N ILE A 563 -23.74 1.24 6.52
CA ILE A 563 -22.95 0.83 5.34
C ILE A 563 -21.45 0.78 5.66
N TRP A 564 -20.95 1.71 6.47
CA TRP A 564 -19.55 1.73 6.91
C TRP A 564 -19.18 0.49 7.75
N GLN A 565 -20.08 0.05 8.63
CA GLN A 565 -19.88 -1.17 9.40
C GLN A 565 -19.78 -2.42 8.51
N GLU A 566 -20.57 -2.50 7.44
CA GLU A 566 -20.52 -3.61 6.48
C GLU A 566 -19.19 -3.70 5.71
N LEU A 567 -18.49 -2.57 5.53
CA LEU A 567 -17.14 -2.55 4.93
C LEU A 567 -16.07 -3.17 5.84
N GLY A 568 -16.31 -3.23 7.16
CA GLY A 568 -15.42 -3.90 8.11
C GLY A 568 -14.02 -3.29 8.21
N VAL A 569 -13.90 -1.96 8.06
CA VAL A 569 -12.62 -1.24 8.09
C VAL A 569 -11.97 -1.33 9.47
N LYS A 570 -10.91 -2.15 9.60
CA LYS A 570 -10.21 -2.42 10.86
C LYS A 570 -8.71 -2.60 10.64
N ARG A 571 -7.89 -2.38 11.68
CA ARG A 571 -6.42 -2.62 11.65
C ARG A 571 -5.74 -1.77 10.57
N THR A 572 -4.87 -2.35 9.75
CA THR A 572 -4.00 -1.63 8.80
C THR A 572 -4.74 -0.90 7.69
N ILE A 573 -5.99 -1.27 7.38
CA ILE A 573 -6.80 -0.55 6.38
C ILE A 573 -7.49 0.70 6.94
N VAL A 574 -7.44 0.91 8.26
CA VAL A 574 -7.94 2.13 8.91
C VAL A 574 -7.20 3.34 8.35
N ASP A 575 -5.88 3.32 8.28
CA ASP A 575 -5.09 4.45 7.80
C ASP A 575 -5.44 4.88 6.37
N SER A 576 -5.78 3.91 5.50
CA SER A 576 -6.09 4.17 4.09
C SER A 576 -7.55 4.47 3.81
N LEU A 577 -8.51 3.94 4.59
CA LEU A 577 -9.94 4.09 4.26
C LEU A 577 -10.69 4.96 5.26
N ALA A 578 -10.28 5.02 6.53
CA ALA A 578 -11.00 5.77 7.55
C ALA A 578 -11.27 7.23 7.17
N PRO A 579 -10.33 7.97 6.52
CA PRO A 579 -10.62 9.36 6.17
C PRO A 579 -11.78 9.53 5.16
N ILE A 580 -12.16 8.48 4.42
CA ILE A 580 -13.37 8.49 3.57
C ILE A 580 -14.64 8.60 4.42
N PHE A 581 -14.62 8.18 5.68
CA PHE A 581 -15.78 8.25 6.58
C PHE A 581 -15.66 9.35 7.62
N TYR A 582 -14.49 9.48 8.25
CA TYR A 582 -14.30 10.35 9.41
C TYR A 582 -14.02 11.81 9.06
N ASP A 583 -13.49 12.12 7.87
CA ASP A 583 -13.13 13.49 7.52
C ASP A 583 -14.35 14.43 7.60
N ARG A 584 -14.29 15.41 8.51
CA ARG A 584 -15.35 16.40 8.81
C ARG A 584 -16.68 15.80 9.27
N LEU A 585 -16.68 14.56 9.75
CA LEU A 585 -17.86 13.89 10.26
C LEU A 585 -18.53 14.69 11.41
N SER A 586 -17.72 15.25 12.31
CA SER A 586 -18.17 16.13 13.40
C SER A 586 -18.92 17.37 12.91
N THR A 587 -18.64 17.85 11.70
CA THR A 587 -19.32 19.01 11.11
C THR A 587 -20.69 18.65 10.55
N VAL A 588 -20.85 17.44 10.02
CA VAL A 588 -22.11 16.98 9.40
C VAL A 588 -23.05 16.35 10.44
N ALA A 589 -22.50 15.53 11.33
CA ALA A 589 -23.26 14.76 12.30
C ALA A 589 -22.40 14.43 13.54
N PRO A 590 -22.19 15.40 14.46
CA PRO A 590 -21.34 15.19 15.63
C PRO A 590 -21.80 14.06 16.56
N VAL A 591 -23.12 13.82 16.64
CA VAL A 591 -23.73 12.74 17.44
C VAL A 591 -23.24 11.33 17.06
N ILE A 592 -22.66 11.17 15.88
CA ILE A 592 -22.11 9.88 15.43
C ILE A 592 -20.79 9.56 16.15
N LEU A 593 -20.08 10.57 16.64
CA LEU A 593 -18.86 10.37 17.43
C LEU A 593 -19.12 10.59 18.92
N ASP A 594 -20.39 10.53 19.35
CA ASP A 594 -20.76 10.69 20.76
C ASP A 594 -20.19 9.54 21.60
N SER A 595 -19.20 9.86 22.43
CA SER A 595 -18.50 8.90 23.29
C SER A 595 -19.39 8.35 24.42
N SER A 596 -20.56 8.97 24.68
CA SER A 596 -21.55 8.47 25.64
C SER A 596 -22.45 7.35 25.09
N ASP A 597 -22.51 7.20 23.76
CA ASP A 597 -23.17 6.08 23.08
C ASP A 597 -22.15 4.95 22.83
N ASP A 598 -22.56 3.70 23.07
CA ASP A 598 -21.70 2.51 22.88
C ASP A 598 -21.10 2.48 21.46
N TRP A 599 -21.87 2.99 20.49
CA TRP A 599 -21.46 3.01 19.10
C TRP A 599 -20.49 4.14 18.75
N GLY A 600 -20.76 5.37 19.20
CA GLY A 600 -19.83 6.48 19.00
C GLY A 600 -18.50 6.22 19.69
N TRP A 601 -18.55 5.57 20.86
CA TRP A 601 -17.36 5.04 21.54
C TRP A 601 -16.60 4.01 20.69
N ASP A 602 -17.26 3.00 20.11
CA ASP A 602 -16.59 1.98 19.26
C ASP A 602 -15.93 2.60 18.01
N MET A 603 -16.54 3.63 17.43
CA MET A 603 -15.97 4.35 16.29
C MET A 603 -14.72 5.15 16.68
N ALA A 604 -14.80 5.93 17.76
CA ALA A 604 -13.64 6.65 18.29
C ALA A 604 -12.51 5.67 18.70
N GLU A 605 -12.87 4.58 19.39
CA GLU A 605 -11.94 3.57 19.85
C GLU A 605 -11.30 2.78 18.70
N THR A 606 -12.00 2.59 17.57
CA THR A 606 -11.40 1.96 16.37
C THR A 606 -10.18 2.74 15.87
N LEU A 607 -10.24 4.08 15.86
CA LEU A 607 -9.12 4.93 15.48
C LEU A 607 -8.08 4.99 16.58
N ARG A 608 -8.51 5.29 17.81
CA ARG A 608 -7.62 5.44 18.98
C ARG A 608 -6.83 4.16 19.23
N GLY A 609 -7.52 3.03 19.32
CA GLY A 609 -6.94 1.71 19.52
C GLY A 609 -6.02 1.28 18.38
N HIS A 610 -6.29 1.68 17.12
CA HIS A 610 -5.36 1.39 16.02
C HIS A 610 -3.99 2.03 16.25
N PHE A 611 -3.95 3.34 16.55
CA PHE A 611 -2.70 4.06 16.74
C PHE A 611 -2.03 3.69 18.07
N ALA A 612 -2.79 3.57 19.17
CA ALA A 612 -2.26 3.18 20.47
C ALA A 612 -1.57 1.81 20.41
N ASN A 613 -2.18 0.82 19.73
CA ASN A 613 -1.56 -0.50 19.59
C ASN A 613 -0.40 -0.52 18.58
N SER A 614 -0.49 0.23 17.49
CA SER A 614 0.52 0.20 16.41
C SER A 614 1.77 1.01 16.74
N LEU A 615 1.64 2.04 17.59
CA LEU A 615 2.69 2.98 17.95
C LEU A 615 3.13 2.87 19.42
N LEU A 616 2.71 1.81 20.12
CA LEU A 616 3.02 1.55 21.54
C LEU A 616 4.53 1.62 21.86
N MET A 617 5.38 1.18 20.94
CA MET A 617 6.84 1.28 21.06
C MET A 617 7.40 2.07 19.88
N ARG A 618 8.67 2.49 19.95
CA ARG A 618 9.31 3.19 18.84
C ARG A 618 9.23 2.39 17.54
N MET A 619 9.49 1.08 17.61
CA MET A 619 9.32 0.12 16.52
C MET A 619 8.37 -1.05 16.87
N PRO A 620 7.67 -1.63 15.89
CA PRO A 620 6.76 -2.74 16.13
C PRO A 620 7.50 -4.05 16.46
N ARG A 621 6.89 -4.90 17.30
CA ARG A 621 7.42 -6.25 17.62
C ARG A 621 7.70 -7.12 16.39
N ARG A 622 6.92 -6.93 15.32
CA ARG A 622 7.10 -7.62 14.04
C ARG A 622 8.47 -7.37 13.40
N LEU A 623 9.19 -6.32 13.81
CA LEU A 623 10.58 -6.12 13.41
C LEU A 623 11.45 -7.32 13.79
N ILE A 624 11.25 -7.86 14.99
CA ILE A 624 11.99 -9.02 15.48
C ILE A 624 11.65 -10.26 14.67
N ASP A 625 10.36 -10.49 14.42
CA ASP A 625 9.89 -11.58 13.56
C ASP A 625 10.54 -11.51 12.16
N ALA A 626 10.74 -10.29 11.63
CA ALA A 626 11.40 -10.08 10.34
C ALA A 626 12.90 -10.41 10.37
N PHE A 627 13.60 -10.13 11.47
CA PHE A 627 14.99 -10.57 11.69
C PHE A 627 15.09 -12.09 11.73
N GLU A 628 14.20 -12.76 12.48
CA GLU A 628 14.16 -14.21 12.61
C GLU A 628 13.78 -14.91 11.30
N ALA A 629 12.91 -14.30 10.50
CA ALA A 629 12.55 -14.80 9.17
C ALA A 629 13.57 -14.46 8.07
N GLY A 630 14.58 -13.63 8.35
CA GLY A 630 15.54 -13.14 7.35
C GLY A 630 14.92 -12.23 6.29
N SER A 631 13.85 -11.50 6.62
CA SER A 631 13.13 -10.59 5.72
C SER A 631 13.74 -9.18 5.74
N TYR A 632 14.93 -9.04 5.15
CA TYR A 632 15.72 -7.79 5.22
C TYR A 632 15.03 -6.58 4.57
N GLY A 633 14.27 -6.77 3.49
CA GLY A 633 13.49 -5.68 2.90
C GLY A 633 12.47 -5.12 3.90
N SER A 634 11.76 -5.99 4.62
CA SER A 634 10.79 -5.57 5.65
C SER A 634 11.46 -4.85 6.82
N ILE A 635 12.65 -5.30 7.24
CA ILE A 635 13.43 -4.65 8.31
C ILE A 635 13.75 -3.19 7.95
N ILE A 636 14.13 -2.95 6.69
CA ILE A 636 14.46 -1.60 6.18
C ILE A 636 13.20 -0.75 5.98
N ASP A 637 12.07 -1.36 5.60
CA ASP A 637 10.82 -0.66 5.32
C ASP A 637 9.99 -0.31 6.57
N MET A 638 10.02 -1.15 7.61
CA MET A 638 9.23 -0.96 8.84
C MET A 638 9.48 0.40 9.53
N PRO A 639 10.71 0.92 9.64
CA PRO A 639 10.97 2.24 10.21
C PRO A 639 10.26 3.35 9.43
N ARG A 640 10.35 3.30 8.09
CA ARG A 640 9.67 4.26 7.21
C ARG A 640 8.16 4.14 7.36
N TYR A 641 7.61 2.92 7.38
CA TYR A 641 6.19 2.70 7.60
C TYR A 641 5.71 3.24 8.97
N THR A 642 6.46 2.97 10.04
CA THR A 642 6.12 3.40 11.40
C THR A 642 6.19 4.93 11.51
N ASN A 643 7.20 5.55 10.90
CA ASN A 643 7.31 7.00 10.83
C ASN A 643 6.13 7.63 10.08
N ASN A 644 5.77 7.04 8.93
CA ASN A 644 4.61 7.48 8.15
C ASN A 644 3.30 7.36 8.94
N LEU A 645 3.15 6.32 9.79
CA LEU A 645 1.98 6.15 10.63
C LEU A 645 1.94 7.17 11.78
N ARG A 646 3.10 7.52 12.36
CA ARG A 646 3.23 8.57 13.39
C ARG A 646 2.78 9.93 12.88
N PHE A 647 3.10 10.24 11.63
CA PHE A 647 2.78 11.53 10.98
C PHE A 647 1.64 11.43 9.97
N GLY A 648 0.80 10.40 10.05
CA GLY A 648 -0.32 10.20 9.14
C GLY A 648 -1.46 11.17 9.41
N CYS A 649 -2.06 11.73 8.36
CA CYS A 649 -3.22 12.61 8.48
C CYS A 649 -4.40 11.92 9.18
N THR A 650 -4.56 10.61 9.03
CA THR A 650 -5.62 9.84 9.70
C THR A 650 -5.49 9.89 11.23
N ARG A 651 -4.27 9.94 11.77
CA ARG A 651 -4.03 10.14 13.21
C ARG A 651 -4.53 11.52 13.64
N ALA A 652 -4.30 12.55 12.84
CA ALA A 652 -4.81 13.90 13.07
C ALA A 652 -6.32 13.98 13.03
N VAL A 653 -6.93 13.41 11.99
CA VAL A 653 -8.38 13.32 11.84
C VAL A 653 -9.01 12.65 13.07
N SER A 654 -8.39 11.59 13.62
CA SER A 654 -8.92 10.91 14.80
C SER A 654 -9.09 11.83 16.01
N LEU A 655 -8.07 12.65 16.32
CA LEU A 655 -8.13 13.58 17.46
C LEU A 655 -9.06 14.75 17.15
N VAL A 656 -8.92 15.35 15.97
CA VAL A 656 -9.65 16.56 15.61
C VAL A 656 -11.15 16.31 15.54
N GLU A 657 -11.59 15.19 14.97
CA GLU A 657 -13.01 14.88 14.82
C GLU A 657 -13.65 14.47 16.14
N GLU A 658 -12.94 13.72 16.98
CA GLU A 658 -13.35 13.37 18.36
C GLU A 658 -13.56 14.65 19.20
N VAL A 659 -12.53 15.49 19.30
CA VAL A 659 -12.55 16.73 20.09
C VAL A 659 -13.60 17.72 19.59
N ARG A 660 -13.79 17.82 18.27
CA ARG A 660 -14.83 18.66 17.69
C ARG A 660 -16.22 18.14 18.02
N ALA A 661 -16.44 16.82 17.94
CA ALA A 661 -17.70 16.22 18.29
C ALA A 661 -18.03 16.45 19.78
N ASP A 662 -17.10 16.16 20.68
CA ASP A 662 -17.25 16.39 22.13
C ASP A 662 -17.60 17.85 22.42
N ARG A 663 -16.85 18.80 21.82
CA ARG A 663 -17.14 20.23 21.98
C ARG A 663 -18.52 20.63 21.47
N LEU A 664 -18.98 20.05 20.36
CA LEU A 664 -20.30 20.33 19.80
C LEU A 664 -21.43 19.73 20.64
N LEU A 665 -21.17 18.62 21.32
CA LEU A 665 -22.09 17.95 22.23
C LEU A 665 -22.09 18.56 23.64
N GLY A 666 -21.09 19.39 23.96
CA GLY A 666 -20.96 20.08 25.24
C GLY A 666 -20.16 19.30 26.28
N GLU A 667 -19.44 18.26 25.86
CA GLU A 667 -18.54 17.48 26.70
C GLU A 667 -17.25 18.26 27.01
N PRO A 668 -16.65 18.05 28.19
CA PRO A 668 -15.40 18.71 28.56
C PRO A 668 -14.25 18.21 27.67
N CYS A 669 -13.53 19.16 27.08
CA CYS A 669 -12.34 18.89 26.27
C CYS A 669 -11.10 19.41 27.02
N ASP A 670 -10.69 18.67 28.04
CA ASP A 670 -9.41 18.90 28.70
C ASP A 670 -8.31 18.16 27.93
N GLU A 671 -7.08 18.70 27.96
CA GLU A 671 -5.86 18.02 27.49
C GLU A 671 -5.64 17.86 25.96
N PHE A 672 -6.41 18.49 25.08
CA PHE A 672 -6.17 18.46 23.61
C PHE A 672 -4.71 18.74 23.21
N LEU A 673 -4.08 19.75 23.85
CA LEU A 673 -2.70 20.14 23.54
C LEU A 673 -1.64 19.17 24.09
N ASN A 674 -2.03 18.27 24.99
CA ASN A 674 -1.14 17.30 25.64
C ASN A 674 -1.47 15.85 25.23
N ASP A 675 -2.33 15.64 24.24
CA ASP A 675 -2.72 14.29 23.80
C ASP A 675 -1.52 13.58 23.15
N ASP A 676 -1.20 12.37 23.62
CA ASP A 676 -0.09 11.52 23.16
C ASP A 676 -0.09 11.29 21.64
N ARG A 677 -1.24 11.47 20.96
CA ARG A 677 -1.33 11.43 19.50
C ARG A 677 -0.55 12.56 18.81
N PHE A 678 -0.30 13.67 19.48
CA PHE A 678 0.29 14.87 18.89
C PHE A 678 1.52 15.43 19.61
N VAL A 679 1.94 14.83 20.73
CA VAL A 679 3.16 15.25 21.45
C VAL A 679 4.42 15.24 20.56
N GLU A 680 4.51 14.34 19.59
CA GLU A 680 5.65 14.22 18.65
C GLU A 680 5.52 15.13 17.40
N VAL A 681 4.42 15.87 17.24
CA VAL A 681 4.14 16.67 16.04
C VAL A 681 4.54 18.12 16.28
N SER A 682 5.50 18.62 15.49
CA SER A 682 5.94 20.02 15.49
C SER A 682 5.46 20.77 14.23
N ASP A 683 5.47 22.10 14.30
CA ASP A 683 4.98 22.98 13.22
C ASP A 683 5.72 22.82 11.88
N ASP A 684 6.91 22.23 11.87
CA ASP A 684 7.75 21.98 10.70
C ASP A 684 7.51 20.62 10.02
N ILE A 685 6.60 19.79 10.56
CA ILE A 685 6.32 18.46 10.02
C ILE A 685 5.17 18.50 9.03
N ASP A 686 5.44 18.06 7.79
CA ASP A 686 4.40 17.79 6.80
C ASP A 686 3.68 16.47 7.14
N LEU A 687 2.36 16.54 7.33
CA LEU A 687 1.54 15.35 7.54
C LEU A 687 1.40 14.54 6.24
N ARG A 688 1.28 13.22 6.39
CA ARG A 688 1.21 12.30 5.27
C ARG A 688 -0.21 11.81 5.02
N ASP A 689 -0.74 12.10 3.82
CA ASP A 689 -1.97 11.49 3.32
C ASP A 689 -1.69 10.06 2.79
N ALA A 690 -2.43 9.08 3.30
CA ALA A 690 -2.36 7.67 2.92
C ALA A 690 -3.69 7.11 2.38
N VAL A 691 -4.65 8.00 2.06
CA VAL A 691 -6.00 7.60 1.66
C VAL A 691 -6.00 6.84 0.34
N ASP A 692 -6.65 5.68 0.33
CA ASP A 692 -6.83 4.85 -0.87
C ASP A 692 -8.10 5.27 -1.63
N TYR A 693 -7.90 6.15 -2.61
CA TYR A 693 -8.95 6.49 -3.57
C TYR A 693 -9.06 5.48 -4.74
N GLY A 694 -8.12 4.53 -4.87
CA GLY A 694 -8.09 3.53 -5.94
C GLY A 694 -9.24 2.52 -5.85
N SER A 695 -9.81 2.35 -4.66
CA SER A 695 -10.96 1.49 -4.40
C SER A 695 -12.30 2.05 -4.95
N PHE A 696 -12.36 3.32 -5.38
CA PHE A 696 -13.55 3.90 -6.01
C PHE A 696 -13.70 3.48 -7.49
N PRO A 697 -14.94 3.42 -8.03
CA PRO A 697 -15.16 3.12 -9.44
C PRO A 697 -14.57 4.19 -10.37
N SER A 698 -13.62 3.80 -11.23
CA SER A 698 -12.89 4.70 -12.14
C SER A 698 -13.30 4.53 -13.61
N TRP A 699 -14.55 4.85 -13.94
CA TRP A 699 -15.09 4.71 -15.31
C TRP A 699 -14.97 5.97 -16.17
N GLY A 700 -14.85 7.13 -15.53
CA GLY A 700 -14.71 8.40 -16.24
C GLY A 700 -13.31 8.58 -16.83
N SER A 701 -13.19 9.52 -17.76
CA SER A 701 -11.91 9.90 -18.36
C SER A 701 -10.90 10.34 -17.31
N SER A 702 -9.63 9.96 -17.48
CA SER A 702 -8.49 10.42 -16.67
C SER A 702 -8.35 11.95 -16.63
N ALA A 703 -8.86 12.67 -17.65
CA ALA A 703 -8.87 14.13 -17.71
C ALA A 703 -10.06 14.77 -16.96
N SER A 704 -10.98 13.97 -16.43
CA SER A 704 -12.14 14.45 -15.68
C SER A 704 -11.90 14.36 -14.16
N VAL A 705 -12.48 15.30 -13.41
CA VAL A 705 -12.41 15.26 -11.93
C VAL A 705 -12.96 13.93 -11.42
N PRO A 706 -12.22 13.14 -10.63
CA PRO A 706 -12.69 11.87 -10.11
C PRO A 706 -13.96 11.99 -9.25
N LEU A 707 -14.71 10.89 -9.12
CA LEU A 707 -15.96 10.90 -8.37
C LEU A 707 -15.77 11.24 -6.89
N TYR A 708 -14.81 10.59 -6.24
CA TYR A 708 -14.56 10.77 -4.80
C TYR A 708 -14.29 12.24 -4.46
N GLU A 709 -13.61 12.97 -5.35
CA GLU A 709 -13.30 14.39 -5.17
C GLU A 709 -14.56 15.27 -5.26
N ARG A 710 -15.54 14.89 -6.08
CA ARG A 710 -16.82 15.62 -6.19
C ARG A 710 -17.76 15.37 -5.02
N LEU A 711 -17.69 14.18 -4.42
CA LEU A 711 -18.51 13.80 -3.26
C LEU A 711 -17.88 14.21 -1.93
N ARG A 712 -16.60 14.58 -1.92
CA ARG A 712 -15.87 14.99 -0.72
C ARG A 712 -16.51 16.20 -0.05
N LEU A 713 -16.48 16.19 1.28
CA LEU A 713 -16.86 17.31 2.12
C LEU A 713 -15.72 18.34 2.15
N GLY A 714 -15.81 19.40 1.35
CA GLY A 714 -14.81 20.48 1.38
C GLY A 714 -13.44 20.11 0.77
N PRO A 715 -12.38 20.88 1.07
CA PRO A 715 -11.05 20.65 0.52
C PRO A 715 -10.45 19.34 1.04
N GLY A 716 -9.55 18.75 0.24
CA GLY A 716 -8.85 17.52 0.58
C GLY A 716 -7.99 17.66 1.84
N ILE A 717 -7.72 16.51 2.46
CA ILE A 717 -6.81 16.38 3.58
C ILE A 717 -5.40 16.73 3.08
N SER A 718 -4.74 17.64 3.78
CA SER A 718 -3.41 18.15 3.44
C SER A 718 -2.61 18.42 4.69
#